data_AF-A0A8H7KRI5-F1
#
_entry.id   AF-A0A8H7KRI5-F1
#
_cell.length_a   1.000
_cell.length_b   1.000
_cell.length_c   1.000
_cell.angle_alpha   90.00
_cell.angle_beta   90.00
_cell.angle_gamma   90.00
#
_symmetry.space_group_name_H-M   'P 1'
#
loop_
_entity.id
_entity.type
_entity.pdbx_description
1 polymer ?
#
loop_
_entity_poly.entity_id
_entity_poly.type
_entity_poly.pdbx_seq_one_letter_code
_entity_poly.pdbx_strand_id
1 'polypeptide(L)'
;MAKDVARIEGDDDLNPRPLKRVKLTPPPSSPLSSCPPSQPSPSQQLPISAATLSCTLPSGTSSQREFAPLSPSQLLLSIPRIIRHPPSHPLHVRSLQLSLVAFRRVLSLPVLNPEEETRAWTGLAEVGLRVVGGGFCDGNSNDNEWAKGVEVEVEKAIGKGLVISRNHPSLRPYKHHLTILSAQLSIWQHSFKYAKSLLRRLVESFLPSDPKSTIYGAWLELISTLATSHAAPTNSAPGNDDTPTKLRPSADTRKQDIYAAFSALTSLHALARGNGHEDICLLADVIRLRIIFERDSDQGCEAGDEESELGRALLVCENGLELHFLVEPTAPSASTSANPTPAEPSTPLLTSLRLQTLTLGVLHYTHKGRASAAAARLSKLHALCDAGALDPILPSSTCEYPSDPRDGEGRVEVILDGKDGSAEKMWVSVPHPRCMLLLSYLATSKRDAVGRKPKRKMYASEGINVSLKEAESETLVPTWSSLADLSLVSATTARIHADLLSELVGISILRSDFPTALSTLADLTAHLRTHRLWDTYAPLVTLHHAHVAHALGKTQRAEQCYRVAAHLVQEDKARVDAVAGAYVRVAARVGEAALRIGVASQSVDSTPRNSSGTEDLTLATRTGEETVVSEHPQVDVKAEAADMMPVVLDAETKRLAVAVVKDCYGMGGALEAISKVIESCLSEEILKSKESLRDALTLASSAQDNYLRAVILALVAAHYLHTAGTHAQDLLGTCEQLVAGLGAAGNSKRKVGDPDRDKAQMEQKVETDSVGNGPLRLWIGERFLEMYKRAGKDKKALRQAAANKHLKQAVDKLSSF
;
A
#
# COMPACT_ATOMS: atom_id res chain seq x y z
N MET A 1 31.97 -17.04 34.04
CA MET A 1 30.75 -17.83 34.29
C MET A 1 29.79 -17.58 33.16
N ALA A 2 29.73 -18.55 32.23
CA ALA A 2 28.70 -18.79 31.21
C ALA A 2 29.33 -19.81 30.25
N LYS A 3 29.26 -21.08 30.63
CA LYS A 3 29.48 -22.23 29.75
C LYS A 3 28.09 -22.75 29.34
N ASP A 4 28.06 -23.37 28.17
CA ASP A 4 27.01 -24.26 27.66
C ASP A 4 25.82 -23.57 26.96
N VAL A 5 26.03 -23.31 25.66
CA VAL A 5 24.95 -23.29 24.66
C VAL A 5 25.15 -24.51 23.76
N ALA A 6 24.17 -25.40 23.77
CA ALA A 6 24.15 -26.64 23.01
C ALA A 6 24.10 -26.38 21.49
N ARG A 7 24.93 -27.11 20.75
CA ARG A 7 24.86 -27.24 19.29
C ARG A 7 23.53 -27.89 18.91
N ILE A 8 22.74 -27.19 18.10
CA ILE A 8 21.65 -27.78 17.32
C ILE A 8 22.28 -28.23 15.99
N GLU A 9 22.15 -29.52 15.69
CA GLU A 9 22.57 -30.14 14.44
C GLU A 9 21.78 -29.50 13.28
N GLY A 10 22.51 -28.87 12.36
CA GLY A 10 21.97 -28.34 11.11
C GLY A 10 21.87 -29.47 10.09
N ASP A 11 20.66 -29.69 9.59
CA ASP A 11 20.35 -30.57 8.46
C ASP A 11 20.74 -29.82 7.17
N ASP A 12 21.95 -30.09 6.69
CA ASP A 12 22.48 -29.60 5.41
C ASP A 12 21.84 -30.39 4.26
N ASP A 13 20.74 -29.85 3.70
CA ASP A 13 20.20 -30.30 2.41
C ASP A 13 20.31 -29.17 1.37
N LEU A 14 21.56 -28.79 1.08
CA LEU A 14 21.94 -27.90 -0.01
C LEU A 14 21.86 -28.63 -1.36
N ASN A 15 20.67 -28.75 -1.93
CA ASN A 15 20.53 -29.01 -3.37
C ASN A 15 19.16 -28.58 -3.94
N PRO A 16 18.99 -27.34 -4.44
CA PRO A 16 17.81 -27.01 -5.23
C PRO A 16 17.92 -27.72 -6.59
N ARG A 17 17.13 -28.79 -6.77
CA ARG A 17 16.93 -29.41 -8.09
C ARG A 17 16.49 -28.35 -9.11
N PRO A 18 17.00 -28.37 -10.34
CA PRO A 18 16.63 -27.41 -11.37
C PRO A 18 15.15 -27.57 -11.74
N LEU A 19 14.40 -26.46 -11.66
CA LEU A 19 13.05 -26.38 -12.18
C LEU A 19 13.07 -26.64 -13.70
N LYS A 20 12.29 -27.64 -14.13
CA LYS A 20 12.11 -28.02 -15.53
C LYS A 20 11.70 -26.81 -16.36
N ARG A 21 12.63 -26.35 -17.20
CA ARG A 21 12.37 -25.46 -18.34
C ARG A 21 11.21 -26.04 -19.16
N VAL A 22 10.18 -25.25 -19.38
CA VAL A 22 9.12 -25.55 -20.36
C VAL A 22 9.80 -25.70 -21.73
N LYS A 23 9.71 -26.89 -22.32
CA LYS A 23 10.10 -27.13 -23.72
C LYS A 23 9.18 -26.29 -24.60
N LEU A 24 9.71 -25.22 -25.18
CA LEU A 24 9.10 -24.57 -26.33
C LEU A 24 9.14 -25.58 -27.50
N THR A 25 7.98 -26.09 -27.87
CA THR A 25 7.77 -26.80 -29.14
C THR A 25 7.94 -25.81 -30.29
N PRO A 26 8.77 -26.10 -31.31
CA PRO A 26 8.80 -25.28 -32.51
C PRO A 26 7.48 -25.43 -33.28
N PRO A 27 6.95 -24.36 -33.89
CA PRO A 27 5.69 -24.43 -34.63
C PRO A 27 5.83 -25.28 -35.91
N PRO A 28 4.73 -25.91 -36.37
CA PRO A 28 4.73 -26.78 -37.52
C PRO A 28 4.92 -25.99 -38.83
N SER A 29 5.84 -26.49 -39.65
CA SER A 29 6.00 -26.11 -41.05
C SER A 29 4.73 -26.48 -41.85
N SER A 30 4.11 -25.47 -42.47
CA SER A 30 3.07 -25.65 -43.49
C SER A 30 3.67 -25.52 -44.90
N PRO A 31 3.05 -26.18 -45.91
CA PRO A 31 3.73 -26.64 -47.11
C PRO A 31 3.65 -25.68 -48.31
N LEU A 32 4.54 -25.98 -49.24
CA LEU A 32 4.83 -25.37 -50.54
C LEU A 32 3.61 -25.15 -51.46
N SER A 33 3.70 -24.09 -52.27
CA SER A 33 3.09 -24.03 -53.61
C SER A 33 3.96 -23.24 -54.59
N SER A 34 4.62 -24.02 -55.45
CA SER A 34 4.72 -23.91 -56.93
C SER A 34 5.19 -22.56 -57.54
N CYS A 35 6.24 -22.48 -58.37
CA CYS A 35 6.50 -23.16 -59.64
C CYS A 35 7.96 -22.85 -60.12
N PRO A 36 8.47 -23.34 -61.28
CA PRO A 36 9.61 -24.28 -61.30
C PRO A 36 10.77 -23.82 -62.25
N PRO A 37 11.56 -24.68 -62.92
CA PRO A 37 12.99 -24.82 -62.68
C PRO A 37 13.87 -24.38 -63.87
N SER A 38 15.14 -24.07 -63.63
CA SER A 38 16.17 -24.15 -64.68
C SER A 38 17.54 -24.43 -64.08
N GLN A 39 18.23 -25.31 -64.79
CA GLN A 39 19.38 -26.12 -64.46
C GLN A 39 20.74 -25.36 -64.45
N PRO A 40 21.83 -26.04 -64.05
CA PRO A 40 23.03 -25.43 -63.48
C PRO A 40 24.17 -25.24 -64.48
N SER A 41 25.16 -24.45 -64.05
CA SER A 41 26.63 -24.47 -64.33
C SER A 41 27.15 -23.06 -64.64
N PRO A 42 28.46 -22.76 -64.48
CA PRO A 42 29.43 -23.28 -63.54
C PRO A 42 30.13 -22.15 -62.74
N SER A 43 30.88 -22.56 -61.73
CA SER A 43 31.99 -21.85 -61.09
C SER A 43 32.48 -20.56 -61.75
N GLN A 44 32.08 -19.42 -61.21
CA GLN A 44 32.88 -18.20 -61.19
C GLN A 44 32.90 -17.70 -59.75
N GLN A 45 34.05 -17.88 -59.09
CA GLN A 45 34.42 -17.12 -57.92
C GLN A 45 34.47 -15.64 -58.32
N LEU A 46 33.45 -14.89 -57.92
CA LEU A 46 33.48 -13.43 -57.88
C LEU A 46 33.56 -13.01 -56.41
N PRO A 47 34.43 -12.04 -56.09
CA PRO A 47 34.83 -11.76 -54.73
C PRO A 47 33.69 -11.09 -53.97
N ILE A 48 33.55 -11.49 -52.70
CA ILE A 48 32.79 -10.77 -51.69
C ILE A 48 33.40 -9.38 -51.60
N SER A 49 32.73 -8.37 -52.15
CA SER A 49 32.97 -6.97 -51.80
C SER A 49 32.53 -6.78 -50.36
N ALA A 50 33.43 -7.13 -49.43
CA ALA A 50 33.49 -6.48 -48.15
C ALA A 50 33.62 -4.98 -48.44
N ALA A 51 32.59 -4.21 -48.08
CA ALA A 51 32.76 -2.79 -47.82
C ALA A 51 33.60 -2.67 -46.55
N THR A 52 34.87 -3.02 -46.69
CA THR A 52 35.96 -2.56 -45.87
C THR A 52 35.88 -1.05 -45.97
N LEU A 53 35.36 -0.41 -44.92
CA LEU A 53 35.76 0.96 -44.61
C LEU A 53 37.27 0.87 -44.34
N SER A 54 38.05 0.87 -45.42
CA SER A 54 39.46 1.20 -45.43
C SER A 54 39.52 2.63 -44.97
N CYS A 55 39.48 2.82 -43.65
CA CYS A 55 40.06 3.96 -43.01
C CYS A 55 41.53 3.90 -43.43
N THR A 56 41.86 4.59 -44.51
CA THR A 56 43.22 4.98 -44.84
C THR A 56 43.71 5.75 -43.63
N LEU A 57 44.28 5.00 -42.67
CA LEU A 57 45.15 5.54 -41.65
C LEU A 57 46.18 6.35 -42.42
N PRO A 58 46.16 7.69 -42.33
CA PRO A 58 47.29 8.43 -42.82
C PRO A 58 48.45 7.96 -41.97
N SER A 59 49.45 7.35 -42.59
CA SER A 59 50.81 7.25 -42.07
C SER A 59 51.39 8.67 -42.02
N GLY A 60 50.74 9.51 -41.23
CA GLY A 60 51.15 10.83 -40.81
C GLY A 60 51.83 10.64 -39.46
N THR A 61 53.08 11.08 -39.41
CA THR A 61 53.87 11.30 -38.21
C THR A 61 53.00 11.51 -36.97
N SER A 62 53.17 10.66 -35.97
CA SER A 62 52.55 10.74 -34.65
C SER A 62 53.01 12.00 -33.92
N SER A 63 52.48 13.16 -34.32
CA SER A 63 52.54 14.37 -33.55
C SER A 63 51.62 14.14 -32.35
N GLN A 64 52.20 13.70 -31.24
CA GLN A 64 51.54 13.73 -29.94
C GLN A 64 50.99 15.15 -29.78
N ARG A 65 49.67 15.31 -29.90
CA ARG A 65 49.03 16.58 -29.51
C ARG A 65 49.20 16.66 -28.01
N GLU A 66 50.23 17.38 -27.56
CA GLU A 66 50.38 17.76 -26.17
C GLU A 66 49.08 18.50 -25.79
N PHE A 67 48.28 17.86 -24.93
CA PHE A 67 47.10 18.50 -24.38
C PHE A 67 47.57 19.70 -23.58
N ALA A 68 47.05 20.89 -23.89
CA ALA A 68 47.31 22.07 -23.08
C ALA A 68 46.91 21.78 -21.62
N PRO A 69 47.76 22.10 -20.63
CA PRO A 69 47.46 21.86 -19.23
C PRO A 69 46.18 22.62 -18.84
N LEU A 70 45.24 21.92 -18.20
CA LEU A 70 44.02 22.54 -17.67
C LEU A 70 44.39 23.63 -16.65
N SER A 71 43.68 24.76 -16.67
CA SER A 71 43.90 25.79 -15.66
C SER A 71 43.58 25.23 -14.26
N PRO A 72 44.27 25.69 -13.20
CA PRO A 72 43.97 25.25 -11.84
C PRO A 72 42.50 25.48 -11.43
N SER A 73 41.86 26.57 -11.91
CA SER A 73 40.44 26.87 -11.67
C SER A 73 39.53 25.80 -12.28
N GLN A 74 39.77 25.44 -13.55
CA GLN A 74 38.99 24.44 -14.27
C GLN A 74 39.17 23.05 -13.68
N LEU A 75 40.41 22.69 -13.30
CA LEU A 75 40.69 21.42 -12.66
C LEU A 75 39.91 21.30 -11.34
N LEU A 76 40.04 22.28 -10.45
CA LEU A 76 39.36 22.25 -9.16
C LEU A 76 37.83 22.30 -9.29
N LEU A 77 37.27 23.03 -10.26
CA LEU A 77 35.83 23.01 -10.58
C LEU A 77 35.34 21.66 -11.13
N SER A 78 36.23 20.89 -11.77
CA SER A 78 35.90 19.58 -12.33
C SER A 78 35.96 18.44 -11.31
N ILE A 79 36.78 18.57 -10.25
CA ILE A 79 36.98 17.53 -9.22
C ILE A 79 35.65 16.98 -8.68
N PRO A 80 34.68 17.80 -8.23
CA PRO A 80 33.41 17.31 -7.68
C PRO A 80 32.57 16.45 -8.65
N ARG A 81 32.79 16.59 -9.96
CA ARG A 81 32.14 15.74 -10.97
C ARG A 81 32.85 14.40 -11.10
N ILE A 82 34.18 14.38 -10.96
CA ILE A 82 35.02 13.18 -11.13
C ILE A 82 34.92 12.26 -9.92
N ILE A 83 34.94 12.81 -8.71
CA ILE A 83 34.97 12.02 -7.46
C ILE A 83 33.57 11.65 -6.94
N ARG A 84 32.53 11.90 -7.74
CA ARG A 84 31.15 11.81 -7.27
C ARG A 84 30.76 10.35 -7.02
N HIS A 85 30.22 10.09 -5.83
CA HIS A 85 29.70 8.79 -5.46
C HIS A 85 28.24 8.91 -5.00
N PRO A 86 27.37 7.93 -5.34
CA PRO A 86 26.00 7.91 -4.83
C PRO A 86 25.99 7.71 -3.30
N PRO A 87 24.93 8.14 -2.60
CA PRO A 87 24.77 7.95 -1.16
C PRO A 87 24.96 6.52 -0.64
N SER A 88 24.72 5.50 -1.47
CA SER A 88 24.91 4.10 -1.14
C SER A 88 26.39 3.68 -1.03
N HIS A 89 27.29 4.43 -1.66
CA HIS A 89 28.70 4.06 -1.78
C HIS A 89 29.52 4.49 -0.54
N PRO A 90 30.45 3.67 -0.04
CA PRO A 90 31.22 3.95 1.18
C PRO A 90 32.08 5.22 1.12
N LEU A 91 32.47 5.66 -0.09
CA LEU A 91 33.23 6.91 -0.28
C LEU A 91 32.35 8.15 -0.47
N HIS A 92 31.03 8.06 -0.33
CA HIS A 92 30.12 9.20 -0.51
C HIS A 92 30.50 10.40 0.38
N VAL A 93 30.67 10.16 1.68
CA VAL A 93 31.00 11.23 2.65
C VAL A 93 32.33 11.91 2.30
N ARG A 94 33.36 11.10 1.97
CA ARG A 94 34.67 11.61 1.53
C ARG A 94 34.56 12.42 0.24
N SER A 95 33.71 12.00 -0.70
CA SER A 95 33.49 12.75 -1.94
C SER A 95 32.86 14.11 -1.70
N LEU A 96 31.91 14.22 -0.75
CA LEU A 96 31.30 15.49 -0.37
C LEU A 96 32.34 16.41 0.29
N GLN A 97 33.12 15.88 1.23
CA GLN A 97 34.17 16.62 1.92
C GLN A 97 35.21 17.16 0.94
N LEU A 98 35.75 16.31 0.07
CA LEU A 98 36.73 16.72 -0.95
C LEU A 98 36.13 17.73 -1.94
N SER A 99 34.85 17.58 -2.30
CA SER A 99 34.15 18.54 -3.16
C SER A 99 34.05 19.92 -2.51
N LEU A 100 33.69 20.00 -1.23
CA LEU A 100 33.69 21.27 -0.49
C LEU A 100 35.09 21.88 -0.41
N VAL A 101 36.12 21.07 -0.14
CA VAL A 101 37.51 21.55 -0.12
C VAL A 101 37.92 22.09 -1.49
N ALA A 102 37.57 21.40 -2.58
CA ALA A 102 37.85 21.86 -3.93
C ALA A 102 37.20 23.22 -4.21
N PHE A 103 35.91 23.40 -3.91
CA PHE A 103 35.22 24.68 -4.09
C PHE A 103 35.80 25.81 -3.22
N ARG A 104 36.08 25.54 -1.94
CA ARG A 104 36.74 26.50 -1.04
C ARG A 104 38.10 26.93 -1.59
N ARG A 105 38.87 26.01 -2.18
CA ARG A 105 40.17 26.31 -2.81
C ARG A 105 40.01 27.12 -4.09
N VAL A 106 39.04 26.81 -4.95
CA VAL A 106 38.73 27.64 -6.15
C VAL A 106 38.47 29.07 -5.72
N LEU A 107 37.58 29.27 -4.75
CA LEU A 107 37.16 30.58 -4.26
C LEU A 107 38.27 31.37 -3.54
N SER A 108 39.37 30.71 -3.18
CA SER A 108 40.56 31.36 -2.61
C SER A 108 41.55 31.87 -3.65
N LEU A 109 41.35 31.55 -4.94
CA LEU A 109 42.19 32.04 -6.02
C LEU A 109 41.95 33.55 -6.25
N PRO A 110 43.00 34.36 -6.48
CA PRO A 110 42.88 35.82 -6.50
C PRO A 110 42.16 36.39 -7.73
N VAL A 111 42.08 35.63 -8.82
CA VAL A 111 41.47 36.07 -10.08
C VAL A 111 40.63 34.92 -10.65
N LEU A 112 39.31 35.06 -10.60
CA LEU A 112 38.36 34.14 -11.23
C LEU A 112 37.50 34.93 -12.23
N ASN A 113 37.17 34.30 -13.35
CA ASN A 113 36.13 34.83 -14.22
C ASN A 113 34.78 34.78 -13.49
N PRO A 114 33.90 35.80 -13.60
CA PRO A 114 32.55 35.76 -13.02
C PRO A 114 31.76 34.46 -13.27
N GLU A 115 31.94 33.81 -14.42
CA GLU A 115 31.31 32.50 -14.69
C GLU A 115 31.88 31.39 -13.80
N GLU A 116 33.21 31.30 -13.68
CA GLU A 116 33.89 30.31 -12.82
C GLU A 116 33.57 30.54 -11.35
N GLU A 117 33.57 31.80 -10.91
CA GLU A 117 33.23 32.18 -9.54
C GLU A 117 31.77 31.83 -9.21
N THR A 118 30.83 32.16 -10.10
CA THR A 118 29.42 31.79 -9.91
C THR A 118 29.24 30.28 -9.88
N ARG A 119 29.90 29.54 -10.77
CA ARG A 119 29.86 28.07 -10.77
C ARG A 119 30.44 27.48 -9.48
N ALA A 120 31.52 28.06 -8.94
CA ALA A 120 32.11 27.65 -7.67
C ALA A 120 31.15 27.87 -6.50
N TRP A 121 30.52 29.06 -6.42
CA TRP A 121 29.52 29.36 -5.39
C TRP A 121 28.28 28.48 -5.49
N THR A 122 27.75 28.26 -6.69
CA THR A 122 26.62 27.35 -6.91
C THR A 122 26.97 25.92 -6.53
N GLY A 123 28.14 25.43 -6.95
CA GLY A 123 28.61 24.09 -6.59
C GLY A 123 28.80 23.89 -5.08
N LEU A 124 29.34 24.90 -4.37
CA LEU A 124 29.44 24.89 -2.91
C LEU A 124 28.04 24.83 -2.26
N ALA A 125 27.10 25.65 -2.74
CA ALA A 125 25.73 25.66 -2.23
C ALA A 125 25.03 24.31 -2.45
N GLU A 126 25.13 23.72 -3.64
CA GLU A 126 24.52 22.43 -3.94
C GLU A 126 25.12 21.28 -3.12
N VAL A 127 26.46 21.19 -3.04
CA VAL A 127 27.12 20.14 -2.24
C VAL A 127 26.87 20.36 -0.76
N GLY A 128 26.98 21.61 -0.29
CA GLY A 128 26.72 21.94 1.10
C GLY A 128 25.27 21.66 1.50
N LEU A 129 24.28 21.90 0.64
CA LEU A 129 22.88 21.55 0.94
C LEU A 129 22.68 20.03 1.04
N ARG A 130 23.43 19.22 0.29
CA ARG A 130 23.44 17.75 0.48
C ARG A 130 24.08 17.32 1.80
N VAL A 131 25.11 18.04 2.24
CA VAL A 131 25.75 17.82 3.56
C VAL A 131 24.77 18.17 4.68
N VAL A 132 24.08 19.31 4.56
CA VAL A 132 23.04 19.77 5.49
C VAL A 132 21.86 18.79 5.52
N GLY A 133 21.34 18.42 4.34
CA GLY A 133 20.23 17.47 4.21
C GLY A 133 20.58 16.07 4.70
N GLY A 134 21.84 15.65 4.58
CA GLY A 134 22.31 14.37 5.12
C GLY A 134 22.47 14.32 6.64
N GLY A 135 22.24 15.43 7.35
CA GLY A 135 22.37 15.50 8.81
C GLY A 135 23.82 15.51 9.31
N PHE A 136 24.81 15.77 8.43
CA PHE A 136 26.21 15.81 8.83
C PHE A 136 26.56 17.03 9.70
N CYS A 137 25.71 18.06 9.67
CA CYS A 137 25.86 19.26 10.51
C CYS A 137 25.45 19.03 11.97
N ASP A 138 24.76 17.91 12.29
CA ASP A 138 24.29 17.64 13.64
C ASP A 138 25.49 17.36 14.57
N GLY A 139 25.77 18.31 15.46
CA GLY A 139 26.98 18.37 16.29
C GLY A 139 27.16 17.22 17.30
N ASN A 140 26.27 16.23 17.31
CA ASN A 140 26.31 15.07 18.20
C ASN A 140 27.35 14.02 17.79
N SER A 141 27.88 14.09 16.56
CA SER A 141 28.90 13.16 16.07
C SER A 141 30.27 13.84 15.96
N ASN A 142 31.25 13.37 16.74
CA ASN A 142 32.64 13.84 16.65
C ASN A 142 33.27 13.52 15.28
N ASP A 143 32.71 12.57 14.53
CA ASP A 143 33.25 12.14 13.23
C ASP A 143 33.03 13.18 12.11
N ASN A 144 32.11 14.12 12.29
CA ASN A 144 31.68 15.08 11.26
C ASN A 144 32.11 16.53 11.51
N GLU A 145 33.26 16.75 12.18
CA GLU A 145 33.76 18.11 12.44
C GLU A 145 33.96 18.96 11.18
N TRP A 146 34.29 18.32 10.04
CA TRP A 146 34.47 18.99 8.75
C TRP A 146 33.20 19.66 8.21
N ALA A 147 32.02 19.25 8.70
CA ALA A 147 30.70 19.74 8.27
C ALA A 147 30.12 20.83 9.18
N LYS A 148 30.73 21.11 10.34
CA LYS A 148 30.26 22.16 11.27
C LYS A 148 30.33 23.53 10.59
N GLY A 149 29.21 24.27 10.59
CA GLY A 149 29.12 25.60 9.99
C GLY A 149 28.90 25.62 8.48
N VAL A 150 28.74 24.46 7.82
CA VAL A 150 28.49 24.38 6.37
C VAL A 150 27.18 25.07 6.01
N GLU A 151 26.17 25.07 6.88
CA GLU A 151 24.91 25.78 6.71
C GLU A 151 25.11 27.29 6.49
N VAL A 152 26.01 27.92 7.25
CA VAL A 152 26.35 29.34 7.10
C VAL A 152 27.14 29.58 5.82
N GLU A 153 28.02 28.64 5.45
CA GLU A 153 28.74 28.69 4.18
C GLU A 153 27.79 28.59 2.98
N VAL A 154 26.78 27.71 3.04
CA VAL A 154 25.77 27.56 1.99
C VAL A 154 24.97 28.84 1.84
N GLU A 155 24.50 29.44 2.94
CA GLU A 155 23.77 30.72 2.90
C GLU A 155 24.63 31.83 2.27
N LYS A 156 25.90 31.94 2.70
CA LYS A 156 26.86 32.89 2.13
C LYS A 156 27.09 32.65 0.64
N ALA A 157 27.23 31.39 0.24
CA ALA A 157 27.45 31.02 -1.15
C ALA A 157 26.26 31.36 -2.04
N ILE A 158 25.05 31.07 -1.57
CA ILE A 158 23.80 31.47 -2.24
C ILE A 158 23.74 32.99 -2.39
N GLY A 159 24.01 33.74 -1.31
CA GLY A 159 24.01 35.20 -1.34
C GLY A 159 25.01 35.79 -2.34
N LYS A 160 26.26 35.30 -2.34
CA LYS A 160 27.31 35.76 -3.26
C LYS A 160 27.01 35.38 -4.71
N GLY A 161 26.62 34.14 -4.98
CA GLY A 161 26.24 33.69 -6.31
C GLY A 161 25.05 34.46 -6.89
N LEU A 162 24.07 34.83 -6.06
CA LEU A 162 22.93 35.66 -6.48
C LEU A 162 23.35 37.08 -6.86
N VAL A 163 24.31 37.68 -6.15
CA VAL A 163 24.85 39.00 -6.50
C VAL A 163 25.58 38.96 -7.84
N ILE A 164 26.46 37.97 -8.06
CA ILE A 164 27.21 37.85 -9.32
C ILE A 164 26.28 37.57 -10.49
N SER A 165 25.37 36.60 -10.36
CA SER A 165 24.41 36.26 -11.42
C SER A 165 23.42 37.39 -11.74
N ARG A 166 23.16 38.30 -10.79
CA ARG A 166 22.36 39.52 -11.04
C ARG A 166 23.13 40.57 -11.84
N ASN A 167 24.44 40.68 -11.63
CA ASN A 167 25.29 41.65 -12.33
C ASN A 167 25.62 41.22 -13.77
N HIS A 168 25.54 39.92 -14.07
CA HIS A 168 25.86 39.35 -15.38
C HIS A 168 24.65 38.66 -16.03
N PRO A 169 24.00 39.27 -17.04
CA PRO A 169 22.81 38.70 -17.69
C PRO A 169 23.00 37.30 -18.29
N SER A 170 24.21 36.95 -18.73
CA SER A 170 24.53 35.61 -19.24
C SER A 170 24.46 34.51 -18.18
N LEU A 171 24.59 34.87 -16.90
CA LEU A 171 24.55 33.94 -15.76
C LEU A 171 23.15 33.83 -15.14
N ARG A 172 22.12 34.37 -15.81
CA ARG A 172 20.72 34.32 -15.39
C ARG A 172 20.22 32.92 -15.01
N PRO A 173 20.57 31.81 -15.70
CA PRO A 173 20.15 30.47 -15.27
C PRO A 173 20.59 30.11 -13.84
N TYR A 174 21.80 30.52 -13.43
CA TYR A 174 22.30 30.29 -12.08
C TYR A 174 21.48 31.05 -11.04
N LYS A 175 20.97 32.25 -11.36
CA LYS A 175 20.08 32.99 -10.46
C LYS A 175 18.84 32.18 -10.11
N HIS A 176 18.21 31.54 -11.10
CA HIS A 176 17.02 30.73 -10.88
C HIS A 176 17.34 29.52 -9.99
N HIS A 177 18.42 28.80 -10.32
CA HIS A 177 18.83 27.64 -9.54
C HIS A 177 19.23 28.00 -8.09
N LEU A 178 20.00 29.06 -7.88
CA LEU A 178 20.36 29.55 -6.55
C LEU A 178 19.15 30.02 -5.74
N THR A 179 18.10 30.54 -6.39
CA THR A 179 16.85 30.91 -5.70
C THR A 179 16.09 29.67 -5.22
N ILE A 180 16.12 28.58 -6.00
CA ILE A 180 15.56 27.28 -5.58
C ILE A 180 16.36 26.74 -4.39
N LEU A 181 17.69 26.73 -4.45
CA LEU A 181 18.54 26.30 -3.33
C LEU A 181 18.30 27.14 -2.06
N SER A 182 18.09 28.46 -2.21
CA SER A 182 17.73 29.36 -1.11
C SER A 182 16.41 28.96 -0.46
N ALA A 183 15.39 28.63 -1.27
CA ALA A 183 14.11 28.15 -0.76
C ALA A 183 14.26 26.80 -0.05
N GLN A 184 15.04 25.87 -0.59
CA GLN A 184 15.31 24.56 0.03
C GLN A 184 16.05 24.69 1.36
N LEU A 185 17.08 25.55 1.42
CA LEU A 185 17.75 25.87 2.69
C LEU A 185 16.76 26.46 3.70
N SER A 186 15.87 27.35 3.25
CA SER A 186 14.85 27.96 4.10
C SER A 186 13.84 26.93 4.62
N ILE A 187 13.48 25.92 3.83
CA ILE A 187 12.64 24.79 4.25
C ILE A 187 13.35 23.98 5.34
N TRP A 188 14.65 23.69 5.15
CA TRP A 188 15.48 23.01 6.14
C TRP A 188 15.59 23.82 7.45
N GLN A 189 15.75 25.14 7.37
CA GLN A 189 15.72 26.06 8.51
C GLN A 189 14.31 26.27 9.11
N HIS A 190 13.29 25.56 8.61
CA HIS A 190 11.89 25.66 9.02
C HIS A 190 11.24 27.05 8.79
N SER A 191 11.77 27.83 7.85
CA SER A 191 11.24 29.12 7.40
C SER A 191 10.33 28.96 6.16
N PHE A 192 9.29 28.14 6.29
CA PHE A 192 8.42 27.75 5.16
C PHE A 192 7.71 28.93 4.48
N LYS A 193 7.29 29.95 5.25
CA LYS A 193 6.64 31.15 4.69
C LYS A 193 7.58 31.91 3.76
N TYR A 194 8.85 32.03 4.15
CA TYR A 194 9.87 32.69 3.35
C TYR A 194 10.18 31.89 2.09
N ALA A 195 10.37 30.57 2.21
CA ALA A 195 10.57 29.68 1.06
C ALA A 195 9.44 29.80 0.02
N LYS A 196 8.17 29.75 0.47
CA LYS A 196 6.99 29.92 -0.39
C LYS A 196 6.98 31.29 -1.08
N SER A 197 7.33 32.36 -0.35
CA SER A 197 7.41 33.71 -0.94
C SER A 197 8.50 33.83 -2.00
N LEU A 198 9.68 33.24 -1.75
CA LEU A 198 10.78 33.20 -2.72
C LEU A 198 10.37 32.44 -3.99
N LEU A 199 9.78 31.25 -3.85
CA LEU A 199 9.38 30.44 -4.99
C LEU A 199 8.28 31.11 -5.82
N ARG A 200 7.27 31.72 -5.19
CA ARG A 200 6.24 32.50 -5.92
C ARG A 200 6.84 33.64 -6.73
N ARG A 201 7.74 34.42 -6.12
CA ARG A 201 8.45 35.50 -6.83
C ARG A 201 9.31 34.96 -7.97
N LEU A 202 9.90 33.79 -7.80
CA LEU A 202 10.71 33.15 -8.84
C LEU A 202 9.86 32.79 -10.06
N VAL A 203 8.72 32.10 -9.89
CA VAL A 203 7.85 31.74 -11.03
C VAL A 203 7.24 32.95 -11.74
N GLU A 204 7.04 34.07 -11.04
CA GLU A 204 6.61 35.34 -11.63
C GLU A 204 7.72 36.08 -12.39
N SER A 205 9.00 35.74 -12.15
CA SER A 205 10.16 36.49 -12.68
C SER A 205 10.74 35.93 -13.99
N PHE A 206 10.23 34.80 -14.47
CA PHE A 206 10.71 34.16 -15.70
C PHE A 206 10.37 34.99 -16.94
N LEU A 207 11.32 35.03 -17.88
CA LEU A 207 11.14 35.59 -19.21
C LEU A 207 10.78 34.48 -20.21
N PRO A 208 10.12 34.81 -21.34
CA PRO A 208 9.82 33.82 -22.37
C PRO A 208 11.05 33.11 -22.95
N SER A 209 12.21 33.77 -22.90
CA SER A 209 13.52 33.26 -23.34
C SER A 209 14.19 32.33 -22.35
N ASP A 210 13.67 32.21 -21.12
CA ASP A 210 14.25 31.31 -20.13
C ASP A 210 13.96 29.83 -20.50
N PRO A 211 14.90 28.90 -20.22
CA PRO A 211 14.73 27.49 -20.59
C PRO A 211 13.50 26.86 -19.92
N LYS A 212 12.73 26.08 -20.67
CA LYS A 212 11.44 25.54 -20.20
C LYS A 212 11.64 24.54 -19.07
N SER A 213 12.73 23.76 -19.07
CA SER A 213 13.06 22.84 -17.98
C SER A 213 13.20 23.57 -16.64
N THR A 214 13.78 24.77 -16.65
CA THR A 214 13.99 25.58 -15.44
C THR A 214 12.67 26.16 -14.94
N ILE A 215 11.81 26.59 -15.87
CA ILE A 215 10.48 27.12 -15.53
C ILE A 215 9.64 26.01 -14.89
N TYR A 216 9.54 24.84 -15.53
CA TYR A 216 8.80 23.71 -14.97
C TYR A 216 9.38 23.20 -13.65
N GLY A 217 10.71 23.13 -13.52
CA GLY A 217 11.37 22.76 -12.26
C GLY A 217 10.99 23.70 -11.11
N ALA A 218 10.96 25.01 -11.34
CA ALA A 218 10.55 25.97 -10.32
C ALA A 218 9.06 25.85 -9.93
N TRP A 219 8.17 25.58 -10.89
CA TRP A 219 6.76 25.30 -10.61
C TRP A 219 6.58 24.02 -9.79
N LEU A 220 7.27 22.93 -10.15
CA LEU A 220 7.21 21.66 -9.42
C LEU A 220 7.74 21.81 -8.00
N GLU A 221 8.81 22.58 -7.79
CA GLU A 221 9.34 22.87 -6.45
C GLU A 221 8.35 23.68 -5.60
N LEU A 222 7.70 24.69 -6.20
CA LEU A 222 6.64 25.46 -5.54
C LEU A 222 5.46 24.56 -5.14
N ILE A 223 5.00 23.72 -6.06
CA ILE A 223 3.89 22.79 -5.81
C ILE A 223 4.28 21.79 -4.70
N SER A 224 5.48 21.21 -4.76
CA SER A 224 5.99 20.31 -3.74
C SER A 224 6.04 20.98 -2.36
N THR A 225 6.51 22.23 -2.28
CA THR A 225 6.56 23.01 -1.03
C THR A 225 5.19 23.37 -0.47
N LEU A 226 4.19 23.56 -1.35
CA LEU A 226 2.81 23.85 -0.94
C LEU A 226 2.04 22.58 -0.54
N ALA A 227 2.31 21.46 -1.22
CA ALA A 227 1.63 20.18 -0.99
C ALA A 227 2.20 19.41 0.19
N THR A 228 3.51 19.51 0.46
CA THR A 228 4.16 18.74 1.52
C THR A 228 3.70 19.25 2.89
N SER A 229 3.10 18.36 3.68
CA SER A 229 2.80 18.65 5.07
C SER A 229 4.11 18.68 5.86
N HIS A 230 4.60 19.86 6.20
CA HIS A 230 5.79 19.99 7.04
C HIS A 230 5.42 19.73 8.51
N ALA A 231 5.55 18.47 8.94
CA ALA A 231 5.61 18.15 10.36
C ALA A 231 6.91 18.73 10.93
N ALA A 232 6.82 19.53 12.00
CA ALA A 232 8.01 19.97 12.73
C ALA A 232 8.74 18.72 13.26
N PRO A 233 10.08 18.62 13.11
CA PRO A 233 10.82 17.46 13.58
C PRO A 233 10.64 17.33 15.10
N THR A 234 10.10 16.19 15.54
CA THR A 234 9.83 15.88 16.96
C THR A 234 11.07 15.38 17.71
N ASN A 235 12.27 15.50 17.13
CA ASN A 235 13.47 14.81 17.63
C ASN A 235 14.35 15.61 18.60
N SER A 236 13.93 16.79 19.05
CA SER A 236 14.58 17.39 20.23
C SER A 236 14.09 16.66 21.48
N ALA A 237 15.01 15.94 22.13
CA ALA A 237 14.86 15.43 23.49
C ALA A 237 14.20 16.48 24.42
N PRO A 238 13.49 16.05 25.49
CA PRO A 238 12.84 16.96 26.42
C PRO A 238 13.88 17.82 27.17
N GLY A 239 14.33 18.88 26.52
CA GLY A 239 15.11 19.96 27.12
C GLY A 239 14.15 20.95 27.76
N ASN A 240 14.35 21.21 29.05
CA ASN A 240 13.57 22.06 29.96
C ASN A 240 13.57 23.57 29.59
N ASP A 241 13.63 23.95 28.32
CA ASP A 241 13.72 25.36 27.93
C ASP A 241 12.33 25.95 27.64
N ASP A 242 11.81 26.72 28.60
CA ASP A 242 10.53 27.45 28.60
C ASP A 242 10.42 28.56 27.50
N THR A 243 11.12 28.42 26.39
CA THR A 243 10.99 29.37 25.27
C THR A 243 9.66 29.17 24.54
N PRO A 244 8.93 30.25 24.21
CA PRO A 244 7.58 30.17 23.66
C PRO A 244 7.60 29.41 22.33
N THR A 245 7.07 28.19 22.41
CA THR A 245 6.75 27.24 21.35
C THR A 245 6.41 27.94 20.02
N LYS A 246 7.23 27.70 18.99
CA LYS A 246 6.89 28.01 17.59
C LYS A 246 5.61 27.23 17.24
N LEU A 247 4.49 27.94 17.25
CA LEU A 247 3.16 27.40 16.95
C LEU A 247 3.15 26.71 15.59
N ARG A 248 2.72 25.45 15.58
CA ARG A 248 2.48 24.66 14.37
C ARG A 248 1.48 25.39 13.45
N PRO A 249 1.60 25.29 12.11
CA PRO A 249 0.60 25.86 11.21
C PRO A 249 -0.81 25.36 11.56
N SER A 250 -1.78 26.28 11.62
CA SER A 250 -3.20 25.96 11.82
C SER A 250 -3.70 25.06 10.67
N ALA A 251 -4.69 24.21 10.95
CA ALA A 251 -5.39 23.42 9.94
C ALA A 251 -5.90 24.28 8.77
N ASP A 252 -6.29 25.53 9.04
CA ASP A 252 -6.73 26.47 8.00
C ASP A 252 -5.58 26.88 7.07
N THR A 253 -4.37 27.03 7.60
CA THR A 253 -3.17 27.32 6.79
C THR A 253 -2.87 26.16 5.85
N ARG A 254 -2.97 24.90 6.33
CA ARG A 254 -2.78 23.71 5.47
C ARG A 254 -3.82 23.66 4.35
N LYS A 255 -5.10 23.94 4.64
CA LYS A 255 -6.14 24.04 3.61
C LYS A 255 -5.82 25.11 2.58
N GLN A 256 -5.42 26.31 3.02
CA GLN A 256 -5.04 27.40 2.13
C GLN A 256 -3.84 27.05 1.24
N ASP A 257 -2.82 26.39 1.80
CA ASP A 257 -1.65 25.93 1.04
C ASP A 257 -2.02 24.89 -0.01
N ILE A 258 -2.92 23.95 0.30
CA ILE A 258 -3.44 22.96 -0.67
C ILE A 258 -4.18 23.65 -1.82
N TYR A 259 -5.05 24.64 -1.53
CA TYR A 259 -5.72 25.41 -2.60
C TYR A 259 -4.72 26.20 -3.44
N ALA A 260 -3.68 26.77 -2.82
CA ALA A 260 -2.60 27.43 -3.54
C ALA A 260 -1.82 26.44 -4.44
N ALA A 261 -1.62 25.20 -3.99
CA ALA A 261 -1.00 24.15 -4.79
C ALA A 261 -1.85 23.80 -6.02
N PHE A 262 -3.18 23.69 -5.88
CA PHE A 262 -4.07 23.46 -7.02
C PHE A 262 -4.08 24.62 -8.01
N SER A 263 -4.04 25.86 -7.52
CA SER A 263 -3.90 27.04 -8.38
C SER A 263 -2.58 27.00 -9.16
N ALA A 264 -1.47 26.70 -8.49
CA ALA A 264 -0.16 26.56 -9.13
C ALA A 264 -0.13 25.41 -10.17
N LEU A 265 -0.75 24.28 -9.87
CA LEU A 265 -0.90 23.16 -10.83
C LEU A 265 -1.71 23.56 -12.06
N THR A 266 -2.78 24.33 -11.89
CA THR A 266 -3.58 24.83 -13.01
C THR A 266 -2.75 25.76 -13.90
N SER A 267 -1.92 26.62 -13.31
CA SER A 267 -0.98 27.48 -14.04
C SER A 267 0.11 26.67 -14.78
N LEU A 268 0.70 25.68 -14.12
CA LEU A 268 1.68 24.78 -14.73
C LEU A 268 1.08 24.02 -15.91
N HIS A 269 -0.12 23.46 -15.73
CA HIS A 269 -0.83 22.76 -16.79
C HIS A 269 -1.13 23.69 -17.97
N ALA A 270 -1.64 24.90 -17.74
CA ALA A 270 -1.91 25.86 -18.81
C ALA A 270 -0.63 26.24 -19.58
N LEU A 271 0.48 26.42 -18.86
CA LEU A 271 1.79 26.69 -19.45
C LEU A 271 2.30 25.50 -20.28
N ALA A 272 2.23 24.28 -19.77
CA ALA A 272 2.63 23.07 -20.50
C ALA A 272 1.82 22.88 -21.79
N ARG A 273 0.49 23.03 -21.70
CA ARG A 273 -0.41 22.96 -22.86
C ARG A 273 -0.10 24.03 -23.90
N GLY A 274 0.19 25.26 -23.48
CA GLY A 274 0.58 26.34 -24.40
C GLY A 274 1.90 26.11 -25.14
N ASN A 275 2.79 25.29 -24.58
CA ASN A 275 4.05 24.89 -25.20
C ASN A 275 3.96 23.56 -25.96
N GLY A 276 2.84 22.83 -25.87
CA GLY A 276 2.67 21.52 -26.51
C GLY A 276 3.38 20.38 -25.77
N HIS A 277 3.66 20.54 -24.48
CA HIS A 277 4.38 19.54 -23.67
C HIS A 277 3.40 18.65 -22.89
N GLU A 278 2.79 17.67 -23.60
CA GLU A 278 1.72 16.84 -23.06
C GLU A 278 2.14 15.99 -21.85
N ASP A 279 3.37 15.47 -21.85
CA ASP A 279 3.95 14.72 -20.73
C ASP A 279 3.93 15.52 -19.41
N ILE A 280 4.13 16.85 -19.48
CA ILE A 280 4.09 17.73 -18.31
C ILE A 280 2.65 18.04 -17.88
N CYS A 281 1.70 18.09 -18.83
CA CYS A 281 0.26 18.16 -18.51
C CYS A 281 -0.17 16.94 -17.70
N LEU A 282 0.16 15.74 -18.19
CA LEU A 282 -0.16 14.47 -17.53
C LEU A 282 0.52 14.36 -16.15
N LEU A 283 1.78 14.81 -16.02
CA LEU A 283 2.46 14.89 -14.73
C LEU A 283 1.70 15.81 -13.76
N ALA A 284 1.24 16.99 -14.21
CA ALA A 284 0.48 17.90 -13.37
C ALA A 284 -0.86 17.29 -12.92
N ASP A 285 -1.55 16.56 -13.81
CA ASP A 285 -2.80 15.86 -13.47
C ASP A 285 -2.59 14.74 -12.44
N VAL A 286 -1.53 13.95 -12.56
CA VAL A 286 -1.20 12.90 -11.58
C VAL A 286 -0.77 13.51 -10.24
N ILE A 287 -0.02 14.62 -10.22
CA ILE A 287 0.29 15.33 -8.97
C ILE A 287 -0.99 15.85 -8.33
N ARG A 288 -1.92 16.42 -9.12
CA ARG A 288 -3.23 16.85 -8.63
C ARG A 288 -3.99 15.69 -8.01
N LEU A 289 -4.06 14.55 -8.69
CA LEU A 289 -4.70 13.33 -8.19
C LEU A 289 -4.10 12.90 -6.83
N ARG A 290 -2.78 12.92 -6.69
CA ARG A 290 -2.09 12.59 -5.43
C ARG A 290 -2.46 13.52 -4.28
N ILE A 291 -2.47 14.85 -4.52
CA ILE A 291 -2.85 15.83 -3.50
C ILE A 291 -4.32 15.63 -3.08
N ILE A 292 -5.22 15.37 -4.04
CA ILE A 292 -6.63 15.08 -3.73
C ILE A 292 -6.76 13.79 -2.92
N PHE A 293 -6.01 12.74 -3.28
CA PHE A 293 -6.03 11.46 -2.58
C PHE A 293 -5.56 11.60 -1.12
N GLU A 294 -4.46 12.32 -0.88
CA GLU A 294 -3.96 12.58 0.48
C GLU A 294 -4.99 13.37 1.31
N ARG A 295 -5.64 14.37 0.70
CA ARG A 295 -6.67 15.18 1.38
C ARG A 295 -7.94 14.38 1.70
N ASP A 296 -8.41 13.55 0.77
CA ASP A 296 -9.63 12.75 0.94
C ASP A 296 -9.44 11.66 2.01
N SER A 297 -8.23 11.10 2.11
CA SER A 297 -7.87 10.15 3.17
C SER A 297 -7.94 10.77 4.58
N ASP A 298 -7.72 12.08 4.73
CA ASP A 298 -7.73 12.77 6.02
C ASP A 298 -9.15 13.14 6.49
N GLN A 299 -10.06 13.48 5.58
CA GLN A 299 -11.34 14.10 5.93
C GLN A 299 -12.51 13.10 6.07
N GLY A 300 -12.33 11.85 5.61
CA GLY A 300 -13.44 10.92 5.44
C GLY A 300 -14.33 11.39 4.29
N CYS A 301 -14.81 10.47 3.47
CA CYS A 301 -15.61 10.88 2.32
C CYS A 301 -17.00 11.33 2.81
N GLU A 302 -17.34 12.61 2.68
CA GLU A 302 -18.75 13.01 2.80
C GLU A 302 -19.55 12.26 1.73
N ALA A 303 -20.44 11.36 2.17
CA ALA A 303 -21.08 10.42 1.26
C ALA A 303 -22.23 11.09 0.49
N GLY A 304 -22.25 10.85 -0.82
CA GLY A 304 -23.36 11.24 -1.69
C GLY A 304 -22.97 11.34 -3.16
N ASP A 305 -21.76 11.82 -3.46
CA ASP A 305 -21.41 12.11 -4.84
C ASP A 305 -20.66 10.95 -5.49
N GLU A 306 -21.36 10.24 -6.39
CA GLU A 306 -20.73 9.38 -7.40
C GLU A 306 -19.66 10.14 -8.22
N GLU A 307 -19.68 11.47 -8.16
CA GLU A 307 -18.68 12.40 -8.69
C GLU A 307 -17.74 12.99 -7.63
N SER A 308 -17.31 12.18 -6.64
CA SER A 308 -16.22 12.60 -5.74
C SER A 308 -15.07 13.24 -6.53
N GLU A 309 -14.51 14.34 -6.03
CA GLU A 309 -13.44 15.06 -6.73
C GLU A 309 -12.27 14.12 -7.07
N LEU A 310 -12.00 13.15 -6.19
CA LEU A 310 -11.02 12.09 -6.40
C LEU A 310 -11.37 11.19 -7.58
N GLY A 311 -12.62 10.73 -7.68
CA GLY A 311 -13.10 9.93 -8.81
C GLY A 311 -13.01 10.68 -10.14
N ARG A 312 -13.35 11.98 -10.17
CA ARG A 312 -13.20 12.82 -11.36
C ARG A 312 -11.75 13.02 -11.76
N ALA A 313 -10.88 13.34 -10.80
CA ALA A 313 -9.45 13.50 -11.05
C ALA A 313 -8.80 12.19 -11.53
N LEU A 314 -9.21 11.06 -10.96
CA LEU A 314 -8.76 9.73 -11.37
C LEU A 314 -9.17 9.44 -12.82
N LEU A 315 -10.42 9.72 -13.18
CA LEU A 315 -10.91 9.53 -14.55
C LEU A 315 -10.18 10.41 -15.57
N VAL A 316 -9.86 11.67 -15.21
CA VAL A 316 -9.04 12.56 -16.06
C VAL A 316 -7.66 11.96 -16.31
N CYS A 317 -6.98 11.49 -15.26
CA CYS A 317 -5.67 10.84 -15.38
C CYS A 317 -5.77 9.54 -16.20
N GLU A 318 -6.79 8.72 -15.96
CA GLU A 318 -6.99 7.46 -16.68
C GLU A 318 -7.21 7.69 -18.17
N ASN A 319 -8.01 8.70 -18.54
CA ASN A 319 -8.23 9.04 -19.94
C ASN A 319 -6.97 9.62 -20.59
N GLY A 320 -6.27 10.54 -19.92
CA GLY A 320 -5.02 11.12 -20.43
C GLY A 320 -3.89 10.11 -20.59
N LEU A 321 -3.86 9.07 -19.75
CA LEU A 321 -2.86 8.00 -19.79
C LEU A 321 -3.31 6.79 -20.63
N GLU A 322 -4.45 6.89 -21.33
CA GLU A 322 -5.05 5.84 -22.17
C GLU A 322 -5.39 4.54 -21.41
N LEU A 323 -5.70 4.68 -20.13
CA LEU A 323 -6.13 3.58 -19.26
C LEU A 323 -7.64 3.35 -19.40
N HIS A 324 -8.08 2.85 -20.55
CA HIS A 324 -9.50 2.54 -20.76
C HIS A 324 -9.98 1.27 -20.07
N PHE A 325 -10.97 1.38 -19.18
CA PHE A 325 -11.60 0.22 -18.55
C PHE A 325 -12.92 -0.07 -19.26
N LEU A 326 -12.96 -1.16 -20.03
CA LEU A 326 -14.22 -1.64 -20.57
C LEU A 326 -15.10 -2.05 -19.39
N VAL A 327 -16.12 -1.25 -19.12
CA VAL A 327 -17.24 -1.67 -18.29
C VAL A 327 -17.99 -2.67 -19.14
N GLU A 328 -17.56 -3.94 -19.12
CA GLU A 328 -18.31 -5.00 -19.78
C GLU A 328 -19.74 -5.02 -19.22
N PRO A 329 -20.78 -4.75 -20.02
CA PRO A 329 -22.15 -4.86 -19.57
C PRO A 329 -22.49 -6.35 -19.41
N THR A 330 -22.20 -6.91 -18.23
CA THR A 330 -22.87 -8.07 -17.62
C THR A 330 -23.24 -9.25 -18.53
N ALA A 331 -22.34 -9.70 -19.41
CA ALA A 331 -22.51 -10.96 -20.14
C ALA A 331 -21.41 -11.98 -19.76
N PRO A 332 -21.74 -13.13 -19.15
CA PRO A 332 -20.77 -14.16 -18.81
C PRO A 332 -20.45 -14.99 -20.05
N SER A 333 -19.40 -14.62 -20.80
CA SER A 333 -18.86 -15.46 -21.87
C SER A 333 -17.42 -15.83 -21.54
N ALA A 334 -17.21 -17.11 -21.24
CA ALA A 334 -15.91 -17.67 -20.92
C ALA A 334 -14.96 -17.61 -22.13
N SER A 335 -13.71 -17.24 -21.81
CA SER A 335 -12.49 -17.66 -22.49
C SER A 335 -12.39 -17.39 -24.00
N THR A 336 -11.87 -16.23 -24.35
CA THR A 336 -10.87 -16.17 -25.43
C THR A 336 -9.79 -15.21 -24.96
N SER A 337 -8.61 -15.75 -24.62
CA SER A 337 -7.42 -14.94 -24.32
C SER A 337 -7.00 -14.25 -25.61
N ALA A 338 -7.61 -13.10 -25.91
CA ALA A 338 -7.08 -12.21 -26.91
C ALA A 338 -5.66 -11.87 -26.47
N ASN A 339 -4.67 -12.30 -27.26
CA ASN A 339 -3.28 -11.95 -27.01
C ASN A 339 -3.21 -10.43 -26.85
N PRO A 340 -2.58 -9.92 -25.79
CA PRO A 340 -2.46 -8.48 -25.59
C PRO A 340 -1.77 -7.90 -26.83
N THR A 341 -2.46 -6.99 -27.51
CA THR A 341 -1.87 -6.20 -28.58
C THR A 341 -0.55 -5.63 -28.07
N PRO A 342 0.57 -5.73 -28.80
CA PRO A 342 1.86 -5.22 -28.35
C PRO A 342 1.68 -3.77 -27.92
N ALA A 343 1.96 -3.49 -26.64
CA ALA A 343 1.82 -2.15 -26.10
C ALA A 343 2.69 -1.19 -26.92
N GLU A 344 2.12 -0.07 -27.35
CA GLU A 344 2.91 0.98 -27.99
C GLU A 344 4.06 1.40 -27.05
N PRO A 345 5.24 1.74 -27.59
CA PRO A 345 6.40 2.11 -26.79
C PRO A 345 6.08 3.37 -25.99
N SER A 346 5.81 3.20 -24.69
CA SER A 346 5.56 4.31 -23.77
C SER A 346 6.86 4.90 -23.23
N THR A 347 6.89 6.22 -23.07
CA THR A 347 8.01 6.88 -22.38
C THR A 347 8.13 6.36 -20.93
N PRO A 348 9.34 6.35 -20.34
CA PRO A 348 9.49 5.91 -18.95
C PRO A 348 8.67 6.77 -17.97
N LEU A 349 8.44 8.05 -18.29
CA LEU A 349 7.63 8.94 -17.47
C LEU A 349 6.18 8.47 -17.51
N LEU A 350 5.63 8.29 -18.71
CA LEU A 350 4.26 7.82 -18.90
C LEU A 350 4.02 6.48 -18.19
N THR A 351 4.99 5.58 -18.26
CA THR A 351 4.97 4.30 -17.55
C THR A 351 4.87 4.49 -16.04
N SER A 352 5.70 5.36 -15.45
CA SER A 352 5.65 5.69 -14.02
C SER A 352 4.33 6.35 -13.62
N LEU A 353 3.80 7.26 -14.44
CA LEU A 353 2.51 7.92 -14.22
C LEU A 353 1.34 6.92 -14.26
N ARG A 354 1.36 5.96 -15.20
CA ARG A 354 0.40 4.86 -15.28
C ARG A 354 0.43 3.98 -14.03
N LEU A 355 1.62 3.59 -13.57
CA LEU A 355 1.78 2.79 -12.36
C LEU A 355 1.21 3.49 -11.11
N GLN A 356 1.51 4.78 -10.95
CA GLN A 356 0.98 5.59 -9.85
C GLN A 356 -0.55 5.72 -9.92
N THR A 357 -1.09 6.07 -11.08
CA THR A 357 -2.54 6.24 -11.30
C THR A 357 -3.30 4.94 -11.03
N LEU A 358 -2.80 3.80 -11.53
CA LEU A 358 -3.40 2.49 -11.28
C LEU A 358 -3.33 2.10 -9.81
N THR A 359 -2.21 2.36 -9.14
CA THR A 359 -2.05 2.06 -7.70
C THR A 359 -3.06 2.86 -6.87
N LEU A 360 -3.16 4.17 -7.10
CA LEU A 360 -4.13 5.04 -6.41
C LEU A 360 -5.57 4.63 -6.73
N GLY A 361 -5.85 4.29 -7.98
CA GLY A 361 -7.17 3.81 -8.39
C GLY A 361 -7.56 2.50 -7.71
N VAL A 362 -6.65 1.52 -7.62
CA VAL A 362 -6.88 0.27 -6.87
C VAL A 362 -7.19 0.59 -5.41
N LEU A 363 -6.38 1.41 -4.74
CA LEU A 363 -6.59 1.77 -3.34
C LEU A 363 -7.93 2.49 -3.13
N HIS A 364 -8.27 3.46 -3.99
CA HIS A 364 -9.53 4.20 -3.92
C HIS A 364 -10.75 3.28 -4.05
N TYR A 365 -10.80 2.45 -5.10
CA TYR A 365 -11.96 1.58 -5.32
C TYR A 365 -12.03 0.42 -4.32
N THR A 366 -10.90 -0.06 -3.81
CA THR A 366 -10.88 -1.00 -2.68
C THR A 366 -11.46 -0.35 -1.43
N HIS A 367 -11.04 0.87 -1.07
CA HIS A 367 -11.56 1.61 0.08
C HIS A 367 -13.08 1.85 -0.04
N LYS A 368 -13.55 2.22 -1.24
CA LYS A 368 -14.99 2.40 -1.53
C LYS A 368 -15.79 1.10 -1.62
N GLY A 369 -15.17 -0.07 -1.48
CA GLY A 369 -15.88 -1.35 -1.61
C GLY A 369 -16.43 -1.62 -3.01
N ARG A 370 -15.73 -1.16 -4.05
CA ARG A 370 -16.06 -1.41 -5.47
C ARG A 370 -15.05 -2.39 -6.07
N ALA A 371 -15.17 -3.67 -5.71
CA ALA A 371 -14.15 -4.68 -6.02
C ALA A 371 -13.95 -4.92 -7.53
N SER A 372 -15.00 -4.83 -8.34
CA SER A 372 -14.90 -4.97 -9.80
C SER A 372 -14.04 -3.88 -10.43
N ALA A 373 -14.26 -2.62 -10.03
CA ALA A 373 -13.48 -1.47 -10.50
C ALA A 373 -12.01 -1.55 -10.05
N ALA A 374 -11.75 -2.00 -8.82
CA ALA A 374 -10.40 -2.25 -8.33
C ALA A 374 -9.73 -3.41 -9.09
N ALA A 375 -10.45 -4.50 -9.36
CA ALA A 375 -9.91 -5.66 -10.06
C ALA A 375 -9.50 -5.35 -11.50
N ALA A 376 -10.27 -4.54 -12.23
CA ALA A 376 -9.94 -4.12 -13.59
C ALA A 376 -8.61 -3.33 -13.64
N ARG A 377 -8.42 -2.40 -12.71
CA ARG A 377 -7.16 -1.62 -12.55
C ARG A 377 -6.01 -2.50 -12.14
N LEU A 378 -6.24 -3.40 -11.20
CA LEU A 378 -5.24 -4.34 -10.72
C LEU A 378 -4.76 -5.28 -11.84
N SER A 379 -5.65 -5.69 -12.74
CA SER A 379 -5.26 -6.49 -13.91
C SER A 379 -4.30 -5.72 -14.83
N LYS A 380 -4.55 -4.43 -15.08
CA LYS A 380 -3.64 -3.58 -15.86
C LYS A 380 -2.33 -3.30 -15.12
N LEU A 381 -2.39 -3.10 -13.80
CA LEU A 381 -1.20 -2.91 -12.98
C LEU A 381 -0.28 -4.12 -13.07
N HIS A 382 -0.82 -5.34 -12.96
CA HIS A 382 -0.06 -6.56 -13.16
C HIS A 382 0.50 -6.66 -14.58
N ALA A 383 -0.30 -6.39 -15.61
CA ALA A 383 0.18 -6.43 -16.99
C ALA A 383 1.36 -5.47 -17.24
N LEU A 384 1.35 -4.27 -16.64
CA LEU A 384 2.48 -3.35 -16.71
C LEU A 384 3.70 -3.89 -15.95
N CYS A 385 3.51 -4.40 -14.73
CA CYS A 385 4.62 -4.98 -13.96
C CYS A 385 5.24 -6.19 -14.66
N ASP A 386 4.41 -7.08 -15.22
CA ASP A 386 4.82 -8.28 -15.96
C ASP A 386 5.50 -7.92 -17.29
N ALA A 387 5.19 -6.76 -17.87
CA ALA A 387 5.89 -6.21 -19.03
C ALA A 387 7.25 -5.58 -18.67
N GLY A 388 7.68 -5.68 -17.40
CA GLY A 388 8.94 -5.13 -16.92
C GLY A 388 8.93 -3.61 -16.75
N ALA A 389 7.77 -2.98 -16.55
CA ALA A 389 7.67 -1.54 -16.29
C ALA A 389 8.47 -1.08 -15.05
N LEU A 390 8.85 -2.00 -14.18
CA LEU A 390 9.67 -1.77 -12.98
C LEU A 390 11.08 -2.39 -13.09
N ASP A 391 11.37 -3.09 -14.19
CA ASP A 391 12.67 -3.73 -14.38
C ASP A 391 13.69 -2.67 -14.80
N PRO A 392 14.76 -2.46 -14.02
CA PRO A 392 15.77 -1.44 -14.31
C PRO A 392 16.67 -1.82 -15.50
N ILE A 393 16.43 -2.95 -16.17
CA ILE A 393 17.38 -3.58 -17.11
C ILE A 393 16.84 -3.61 -18.54
N LEU A 394 15.55 -3.38 -18.79
CA LEU A 394 15.02 -3.52 -20.15
C LEU A 394 15.68 -2.49 -21.08
N PRO A 395 16.58 -2.91 -21.99
CA PRO A 395 17.16 -2.00 -22.95
C PRO A 395 16.01 -1.55 -23.85
N SER A 396 15.79 -0.25 -23.93
CA SER A 396 14.94 0.30 -24.99
C SER A 396 15.43 -0.29 -26.30
N SER A 397 14.61 -1.10 -26.96
CA SER A 397 14.99 -1.95 -28.10
C SER A 397 15.48 -1.16 -29.33
N THR A 398 15.54 0.16 -29.24
CA THR A 398 16.01 1.08 -30.28
C THR A 398 17.31 1.81 -29.95
N CYS A 399 17.87 1.68 -28.73
CA CYS A 399 19.17 2.27 -28.40
C CYS A 399 20.29 1.22 -28.48
N GLU A 400 21.16 1.35 -29.49
CA GLU A 400 22.38 0.54 -29.68
C GLU A 400 23.46 0.73 -28.59
N TYR A 401 23.22 1.60 -27.61
CA TYR A 401 24.12 1.78 -26.47
C TYR A 401 23.67 0.93 -25.29
N PRO A 402 24.59 0.22 -24.61
CA PRO A 402 24.26 -0.54 -23.41
C PRO A 402 23.56 0.40 -22.43
N SER A 403 22.36 0.01 -22.01
CA SER A 403 21.49 0.77 -21.13
C SER A 403 22.30 1.35 -19.98
N ASP A 404 22.21 2.66 -19.85
CA ASP A 404 22.86 3.41 -18.79
C ASP A 404 22.42 2.80 -17.45
N PRO A 405 23.31 2.44 -16.51
CA PRO A 405 22.97 1.83 -15.21
C PRO A 405 22.05 2.68 -14.30
N ARG A 406 21.46 3.77 -14.82
CA ARG A 406 20.62 4.76 -14.15
C ARG A 406 19.12 4.45 -14.16
N ASP A 407 18.67 3.44 -14.91
CA ASP A 407 17.23 3.12 -15.07
C ASP A 407 16.53 2.62 -13.79
N GLY A 408 17.28 2.37 -12.70
CA GLY A 408 16.74 2.01 -11.39
C GLY A 408 16.63 3.14 -10.35
N GLU A 409 17.08 4.35 -10.69
CA GLU A 409 17.35 5.40 -9.70
C GLU A 409 16.12 6.24 -9.25
N GLY A 410 14.92 5.96 -9.80
CA GLY A 410 13.72 6.77 -9.53
C GLY A 410 13.78 8.16 -10.16
N ARG A 411 14.54 8.33 -11.25
CA ARG A 411 14.54 9.53 -12.08
C ARG A 411 14.28 9.19 -13.52
N VAL A 412 13.54 10.07 -14.18
CA VAL A 412 13.18 9.91 -15.58
C VAL A 412 13.59 11.16 -16.35
N GLU A 413 14.23 10.96 -17.50
CA GLU A 413 14.49 12.01 -18.46
C GLU A 413 13.22 12.31 -19.25
N VAL A 414 12.85 13.59 -19.30
CA VAL A 414 11.75 14.13 -20.10
C VAL A 414 12.37 15.00 -21.18
N ILE A 415 12.03 14.67 -22.43
CA ILE A 415 12.46 15.43 -23.59
C ILE A 415 11.39 16.49 -23.87
N LEU A 416 11.77 17.75 -23.80
CA LEU A 416 10.93 18.90 -24.05
C LEU A 416 11.22 19.41 -25.46
N ASP A 417 10.37 19.02 -26.41
CA ASP A 417 10.52 19.45 -27.79
C ASP A 417 10.20 20.95 -27.92
N GLY A 418 11.19 21.71 -28.38
CA GLY A 418 11.03 23.13 -28.70
C GLY A 418 10.36 23.33 -30.05
N LYS A 419 9.61 24.43 -30.20
CA LYS A 419 9.02 24.82 -31.50
C LYS A 419 10.08 25.03 -32.59
N ASP A 420 11.29 25.37 -32.19
CA ASP A 420 12.44 25.60 -33.06
C ASP A 420 13.20 24.30 -33.41
N GLY A 421 12.68 23.13 -33.00
CA GLY A 421 13.34 21.83 -33.16
C GLY A 421 14.45 21.57 -32.15
N SER A 422 14.70 22.47 -31.19
CA SER A 422 15.63 22.24 -30.09
C SER A 422 15.01 21.34 -29.03
N ALA A 423 15.57 20.16 -28.81
CA ALA A 423 15.17 19.28 -27.71
C ALA A 423 15.88 19.71 -26.41
N GLU A 424 15.10 20.18 -25.43
CA GLU A 424 15.60 20.45 -24.07
C GLU A 424 15.37 19.23 -23.18
N LYS A 425 16.30 18.93 -22.27
CA LYS A 425 16.20 17.75 -21.38
C LYS A 425 15.90 18.20 -19.96
N MET A 426 14.92 17.58 -19.33
CA MET A 426 14.55 17.79 -17.94
C MET A 426 14.56 16.45 -17.19
N TRP A 427 15.02 16.44 -15.94
CA TRP A 427 14.95 15.24 -15.10
C TRP A 427 13.83 15.41 -14.08
N VAL A 428 12.92 14.44 -14.03
CA VAL A 428 11.82 14.39 -13.06
C VAL A 428 12.09 13.26 -12.08
N SER A 429 12.00 13.55 -10.79
CA SER A 429 12.06 12.52 -9.75
C SER A 429 10.67 11.89 -9.62
N VAL A 430 10.61 10.57 -9.72
CA VAL A 430 9.39 9.76 -9.59
C VAL A 430 9.51 8.86 -8.36
N PRO A 431 8.41 8.27 -7.85
CA PRO A 431 8.51 7.27 -6.80
C PRO A 431 9.48 6.16 -7.19
N HIS A 432 10.37 5.80 -6.27
CA HIS A 432 11.43 4.84 -6.53
C HIS A 432 10.84 3.49 -6.98
N PRO A 433 11.41 2.82 -8.00
CA PRO A 433 10.88 1.55 -8.53
C PRO A 433 10.68 0.48 -7.46
N ARG A 434 11.62 0.35 -6.50
CA ARG A 434 11.44 -0.54 -5.32
C ARG A 434 10.17 -0.24 -4.51
N CYS A 435 9.90 1.02 -4.23
CA CYS A 435 8.70 1.40 -3.49
C CYS A 435 7.44 1.04 -4.31
N MET A 436 7.45 1.30 -5.62
CA MET A 436 6.33 0.95 -6.49
C MET A 436 6.11 -0.56 -6.61
N LEU A 437 7.19 -1.35 -6.68
CA LEU A 437 7.12 -2.81 -6.68
C LEU A 437 6.45 -3.33 -5.42
N LEU A 438 6.92 -2.92 -4.24
CA LEU A 438 6.35 -3.35 -2.96
C LEU A 438 4.92 -2.85 -2.77
N LEU A 439 4.62 -1.62 -3.20
CA LEU A 439 3.25 -1.09 -3.21
C LEU A 439 2.32 -1.89 -4.11
N SER A 440 2.80 -2.43 -5.23
CA SER A 440 1.98 -3.29 -6.10
C SER A 440 1.56 -4.59 -5.38
N TYR A 441 2.46 -5.21 -4.61
CA TYR A 441 2.15 -6.36 -3.76
C TYR A 441 1.14 -5.99 -2.68
N LEU A 442 1.34 -4.86 -2.01
CA LEU A 442 0.43 -4.38 -0.97
C LEU A 442 -0.96 -4.10 -1.53
N ALA A 443 -1.07 -3.41 -2.68
CA ALA A 443 -2.34 -3.16 -3.35
C ALA A 443 -3.05 -4.47 -3.76
N THR A 444 -2.28 -5.45 -4.24
CA THR A 444 -2.81 -6.78 -4.62
C THR A 444 -3.27 -7.59 -3.41
N SER A 445 -2.64 -7.37 -2.24
CA SER A 445 -2.98 -8.08 -1.02
C SER A 445 -4.39 -7.74 -0.51
N LYS A 446 -5.02 -6.64 -0.94
CA LYS A 446 -6.37 -6.26 -0.50
C LYS A 446 -7.52 -7.08 -1.11
N ARG A 447 -7.22 -8.23 -1.72
CA ARG A 447 -8.19 -9.19 -2.28
C ARG A 447 -8.89 -10.00 -1.19
N ASP A 448 -9.84 -10.82 -1.61
CA ASP A 448 -10.58 -11.72 -0.73
C ASP A 448 -9.67 -12.75 -0.01
N ALA A 449 -10.02 -13.03 1.25
CA ALA A 449 -9.35 -13.96 2.16
C ALA A 449 -9.88 -15.40 2.06
N VAL A 450 -10.96 -15.62 1.31
CA VAL A 450 -11.57 -16.95 1.11
C VAL A 450 -10.80 -17.76 0.07
N GLY A 451 -10.71 -19.07 0.30
CA GLY A 451 -10.14 -20.05 -0.61
C GLY A 451 -8.98 -20.84 0.01
N ARG A 452 -8.53 -21.87 -0.72
CA ARG A 452 -7.40 -22.74 -0.30
C ARG A 452 -6.06 -22.02 -0.31
N LYS A 453 -5.88 -21.12 -1.28
CA LYS A 453 -4.70 -20.27 -1.44
C LYS A 453 -5.19 -18.85 -1.59
N PRO A 454 -5.61 -18.21 -0.48
CA PRO A 454 -6.19 -16.88 -0.55
C PRO A 454 -5.15 -15.92 -1.11
N LYS A 455 -5.52 -15.22 -2.18
CA LYS A 455 -4.60 -14.33 -2.89
C LYS A 455 -4.02 -13.28 -1.95
N ARG A 456 -4.83 -12.74 -1.04
CA ARG A 456 -4.38 -11.82 0.02
C ARG A 456 -3.17 -12.33 0.80
N LYS A 457 -3.23 -13.57 1.32
CA LYS A 457 -2.11 -14.18 2.08
C LYS A 457 -0.89 -14.41 1.17
N MET A 458 -1.13 -14.91 -0.04
CA MET A 458 -0.07 -15.19 -1.01
C MET A 458 0.71 -13.93 -1.38
N TYR A 459 0.03 -12.86 -1.79
CA TYR A 459 0.69 -11.62 -2.18
C TYR A 459 1.30 -10.86 -1.01
N ALA A 460 0.70 -10.91 0.19
CA ALA A 460 1.32 -10.35 1.38
C ALA A 460 2.64 -11.07 1.73
N SER A 461 2.62 -12.41 1.73
CA SER A 461 3.81 -13.21 2.02
C SER A 461 4.90 -13.04 0.95
N GLU A 462 4.51 -13.03 -0.33
CA GLU A 462 5.45 -12.82 -1.43
C GLU A 462 6.04 -11.40 -1.39
N GLY A 463 5.23 -10.38 -1.09
CA GLY A 463 5.71 -9.02 -0.91
C GLY A 463 6.72 -8.88 0.23
N ILE A 464 6.52 -9.61 1.34
CA ILE A 464 7.50 -9.67 2.45
C ILE A 464 8.81 -10.28 1.96
N ASN A 465 8.76 -11.41 1.25
CA ASN A 465 9.95 -12.08 0.71
C ASN A 465 10.72 -11.17 -0.28
N VAL A 466 10.00 -10.53 -1.20
CA VAL A 466 10.58 -9.57 -2.14
C VAL A 466 11.19 -8.38 -1.39
N SER A 467 10.51 -7.86 -0.36
CA SER A 467 11.05 -6.78 0.46
C SER A 467 12.33 -7.16 1.18
N LEU A 468 12.46 -8.39 1.69
CA LEU A 468 13.69 -8.87 2.33
C LEU A 468 14.83 -8.99 1.30
N LYS A 469 14.54 -9.54 0.12
CA LYS A 469 15.50 -9.63 -0.98
C LYS A 469 15.97 -8.24 -1.46
N GLU A 470 15.05 -7.28 -1.57
CA GLU A 470 15.38 -5.89 -1.95
C GLU A 470 16.09 -5.11 -0.83
N ALA A 471 16.02 -5.56 0.42
CA ALA A 471 16.78 -4.96 1.52
C ALA A 471 18.25 -5.41 1.48
N GLU A 472 18.55 -6.57 0.90
CA GLU A 472 19.91 -7.06 0.70
C GLU A 472 20.60 -6.41 -0.51
N SER A 473 19.84 -5.88 -1.47
CA SER A 473 20.37 -5.26 -2.68
C SER A 473 20.68 -3.77 -2.49
N GLU A 474 21.79 -3.30 -3.07
CA GLU A 474 22.19 -1.89 -2.99
C GLU A 474 21.11 -0.99 -3.60
N THR A 475 20.57 -0.05 -2.82
CA THR A 475 19.58 0.91 -3.31
C THR A 475 20.25 1.89 -4.26
N LEU A 476 19.93 1.75 -5.54
CA LEU A 476 20.40 2.66 -6.56
C LEU A 476 19.68 3.99 -6.42
N VAL A 477 20.43 5.00 -6.00
CA VAL A 477 19.98 6.39 -6.00
C VAL A 477 20.93 7.20 -6.86
N PRO A 478 20.45 8.28 -7.50
CA PRO A 478 21.30 9.10 -8.33
C PRO A 478 22.51 9.63 -7.58
N THR A 479 23.61 9.75 -8.31
CA THR A 479 24.89 10.22 -7.77
C THR A 479 24.83 11.60 -7.10
N TRP A 480 23.81 12.39 -7.41
CA TRP A 480 23.58 13.73 -6.87
C TRP A 480 22.46 13.79 -5.82
N SER A 481 21.93 12.65 -5.41
CA SER A 481 21.01 12.56 -4.28
C SER A 481 21.77 12.69 -2.95
N SER A 482 21.04 13.08 -1.91
CA SER A 482 21.51 13.20 -0.54
C SER A 482 21.31 11.89 0.23
N LEU A 483 21.95 11.78 1.40
CA LEU A 483 21.69 10.67 2.32
C LEU A 483 20.24 10.66 2.84
N ALA A 484 19.58 11.83 2.89
CA ALA A 484 18.16 11.93 3.22
C ALA A 484 17.27 11.27 2.16
N ASP A 485 17.60 11.40 0.87
CA ASP A 485 16.84 10.75 -0.20
C ASP A 485 16.93 9.21 -0.09
N LEU A 486 18.13 8.69 0.17
CA LEU A 486 18.33 7.25 0.42
C LEU A 486 17.56 6.79 1.67
N SER A 487 17.62 7.58 2.74
CA SER A 487 16.89 7.32 3.99
C SER A 487 15.38 7.36 3.77
N LEU A 488 14.87 8.22 2.89
CA LEU A 488 13.46 8.30 2.53
C LEU A 488 13.00 7.02 1.81
N VAL A 489 13.78 6.52 0.84
CA VAL A 489 13.47 5.26 0.16
C VAL A 489 13.50 4.08 1.15
N SER A 490 14.50 4.03 2.03
CA SER A 490 14.61 3.01 3.08
C SER A 490 13.44 3.07 4.08
N ALA A 491 13.08 4.26 4.57
CA ALA A 491 11.96 4.44 5.48
C ALA A 491 10.62 4.08 4.81
N THR A 492 10.44 4.43 3.54
CA THR A 492 9.22 4.11 2.78
C THR A 492 9.08 2.61 2.58
N THR A 493 10.15 1.93 2.15
CA THR A 493 10.14 0.46 1.99
C THR A 493 9.91 -0.26 3.32
N ALA A 494 10.49 0.23 4.41
CA ALA A 494 10.24 -0.30 5.76
C ALA A 494 8.78 -0.14 6.21
N ARG A 495 8.12 0.98 5.87
CA ARG A 495 6.67 1.17 6.14
C ARG A 495 5.82 0.21 5.32
N ILE A 496 6.08 0.07 4.02
CA ILE A 496 5.35 -0.87 3.16
C ILE A 496 5.51 -2.31 3.67
N HIS A 497 6.71 -2.68 4.13
CA HIS A 497 6.96 -3.98 4.76
C HIS A 497 6.12 -4.18 6.03
N ALA A 498 6.03 -3.16 6.89
CA ALA A 498 5.19 -3.21 8.08
C ALA A 498 3.70 -3.36 7.71
N ASP A 499 3.23 -2.69 6.66
CA ASP A 499 1.86 -2.83 6.16
C ASP A 499 1.58 -4.24 5.64
N LEU A 500 2.53 -4.86 4.92
CA LEU A 500 2.40 -6.24 4.44
C LEU A 500 2.35 -7.25 5.60
N LEU A 501 3.17 -7.06 6.64
CA LEU A 501 3.10 -7.87 7.87
C LEU A 501 1.75 -7.68 8.58
N SER A 502 1.28 -6.44 8.68
CA SER A 502 -0.04 -6.11 9.26
C SER A 502 -1.19 -6.78 8.50
N GLU A 503 -1.12 -6.80 7.16
CA GLU A 503 -2.06 -7.53 6.32
C GLU A 503 -2.03 -9.04 6.55
N LEU A 504 -0.82 -9.60 6.72
CA LEU A 504 -0.62 -11.02 7.00
C LEU A 504 -1.16 -11.41 8.39
N VAL A 505 -1.00 -10.56 9.41
CA VAL A 505 -1.64 -10.72 10.72
C VAL A 505 -3.16 -10.73 10.56
N GLY A 506 -3.72 -9.71 9.90
CA GLY A 506 -5.16 -9.58 9.70
C GLY A 506 -5.78 -10.80 9.03
N ILE A 507 -5.21 -11.29 7.92
CA ILE A 507 -5.73 -12.48 7.25
C ILE A 507 -5.58 -13.75 8.09
N SER A 508 -4.50 -13.89 8.86
CA SER A 508 -4.32 -15.06 9.73
C SER A 508 -5.38 -15.08 10.83
N ILE A 509 -5.73 -13.92 11.39
CA ILE A 509 -6.85 -13.78 12.35
C ILE A 509 -8.19 -14.16 11.70
N LEU A 510 -8.50 -13.61 10.52
CA LEU A 510 -9.77 -13.90 9.81
C LEU A 510 -9.95 -15.39 9.48
N ARG A 511 -8.84 -16.13 9.37
CA ARG A 511 -8.82 -17.57 9.08
C ARG A 511 -8.67 -18.44 10.33
N SER A 512 -8.65 -17.83 11.51
CA SER A 512 -8.39 -18.50 12.80
C SER A 512 -7.05 -19.24 12.88
N ASP A 513 -6.05 -18.78 12.11
CA ASP A 513 -4.66 -19.25 12.13
C ASP A 513 -3.87 -18.44 13.18
N PHE A 514 -4.29 -18.56 14.44
CA PHE A 514 -3.76 -17.74 15.55
C PHE A 514 -2.27 -17.93 15.81
N PRO A 515 -1.68 -19.15 15.73
CA PRO A 515 -0.23 -19.30 15.88
C PRO A 515 0.55 -18.45 14.87
N THR A 516 0.16 -18.49 13.60
CA THR A 516 0.77 -17.66 12.55
C THR A 516 0.52 -16.18 12.79
N ALA A 517 -0.71 -15.80 13.20
CA ALA A 517 -1.05 -14.42 13.50
C ALA A 517 -0.19 -13.83 14.62
N LEU A 518 0.00 -14.58 15.72
CA LEU A 518 0.81 -14.16 16.87
C LEU A 518 2.30 -14.09 16.53
N SER A 519 2.83 -15.07 15.79
CA SER A 519 4.21 -15.04 15.30
C SER A 519 4.46 -13.82 14.42
N THR A 520 3.59 -13.61 13.42
CA THR A 520 3.71 -12.47 12.50
C THR A 520 3.54 -11.13 13.23
N LEU A 521 2.72 -11.06 14.28
CA LEU A 521 2.54 -9.87 15.11
C LEU A 521 3.80 -9.56 15.94
N ALA A 522 4.52 -10.59 16.39
CA ALA A 522 5.83 -10.44 17.02
C ALA A 522 6.87 -9.93 16.02
N ASP A 523 6.90 -10.49 14.80
CA ASP A 523 7.78 -10.05 13.72
C ASP A 523 7.52 -8.59 13.34
N LEU A 524 6.24 -8.20 13.22
CA LEU A 524 5.82 -6.82 13.00
C LEU A 524 6.32 -5.91 14.13
N THR A 525 6.15 -6.32 15.39
CA THR A 525 6.62 -5.53 16.54
C THR A 525 8.14 -5.36 16.53
N ALA A 526 8.89 -6.41 16.21
CA ALA A 526 10.34 -6.36 16.09
C ALA A 526 10.77 -5.41 14.96
N HIS A 527 10.18 -5.56 13.77
CA HIS A 527 10.43 -4.70 12.61
C HIS A 527 10.17 -3.22 12.91
N LEU A 528 9.02 -2.92 13.51
CA LEU A 528 8.64 -1.55 13.86
C LEU A 528 9.63 -0.90 14.85
N ARG A 529 10.18 -1.68 15.79
CA ARG A 529 11.20 -1.19 16.74
C ARG A 529 12.53 -0.95 16.04
N THR A 530 12.97 -1.88 15.20
CA THR A 530 14.22 -1.78 14.43
C THR A 530 14.23 -0.52 13.55
N HIS A 531 13.11 -0.21 12.89
CA HIS A 531 12.99 0.94 11.98
C HIS A 531 12.43 2.21 12.61
N ARG A 532 12.24 2.26 13.94
CA ARG A 532 11.66 3.41 14.66
C ARG A 532 10.28 3.85 14.13
N LEU A 533 9.47 2.88 13.75
CA LEU A 533 8.09 3.05 13.26
C LEU A 533 7.03 2.73 14.33
N TRP A 534 7.44 2.34 15.54
CA TRP A 534 6.53 1.91 16.61
C TRP A 534 5.44 2.94 16.91
N ASP A 535 5.81 4.19 17.11
CA ASP A 535 4.87 5.26 17.47
C ASP A 535 3.73 5.40 16.45
N THR A 536 4.07 5.31 15.16
CA THR A 536 3.12 5.40 14.05
C THR A 536 2.16 4.20 13.98
N TYR A 537 2.63 3.01 14.36
CA TYR A 537 1.90 1.74 14.20
C TYR A 537 1.32 1.17 15.49
N ALA A 538 1.66 1.73 16.66
CA ALA A 538 1.21 1.25 17.96
C ALA A 538 -0.33 1.11 18.06
N PRO A 539 -1.16 2.05 17.55
CA PRO A 539 -2.61 1.87 17.54
C PRO A 539 -3.06 0.64 16.73
N LEU A 540 -2.46 0.42 15.56
CA LEU A 540 -2.80 -0.69 14.66
C LEU A 540 -2.35 -2.05 15.25
N VAL A 541 -1.16 -2.12 15.83
CA VAL A 541 -0.66 -3.31 16.54
C VAL A 541 -1.59 -3.64 17.72
N THR A 542 -2.01 -2.62 18.48
CA THR A 542 -2.95 -2.79 19.59
C THR A 542 -4.32 -3.28 19.10
N LEU A 543 -4.79 -2.77 17.95
CA LEU A 543 -6.02 -3.23 17.31
C LEU A 543 -5.93 -4.70 16.90
N HIS A 544 -4.79 -5.16 16.36
CA HIS A 544 -4.57 -6.58 16.07
C HIS A 544 -4.60 -7.45 17.33
N HIS A 545 -3.99 -6.99 18.43
CA HIS A 545 -4.13 -7.67 19.72
C HIS A 545 -5.59 -7.71 20.21
N ALA A 546 -6.37 -6.67 19.97
CA ALA A 546 -7.80 -6.65 20.27
C ALA A 546 -8.54 -7.71 19.45
N HIS A 547 -8.28 -7.79 18.14
CA HIS A 547 -8.88 -8.78 17.24
C HIS A 547 -8.56 -10.22 17.65
N VAL A 548 -7.29 -10.52 17.98
CA VAL A 548 -6.89 -11.85 18.47
C VAL A 548 -7.59 -12.17 19.78
N ALA A 549 -7.57 -11.26 20.75
CA ALA A 549 -8.23 -11.47 22.05
C ALA A 549 -9.74 -11.69 21.89
N HIS A 550 -10.39 -10.92 21.02
CA HIS A 550 -11.81 -11.06 20.70
C HIS A 550 -12.09 -12.43 20.09
N ALA A 551 -11.32 -12.84 19.08
CA ALA A 551 -11.51 -14.11 18.40
C ALA A 551 -11.24 -15.34 19.30
N LEU A 552 -10.41 -15.18 20.35
CA LEU A 552 -10.17 -16.20 21.38
C LEU A 552 -11.19 -16.18 22.53
N GLY A 553 -12.17 -15.27 22.51
CA GLY A 553 -13.17 -15.15 23.58
C GLY A 553 -12.65 -14.47 24.86
N LYS A 554 -11.46 -13.84 24.83
CA LYS A 554 -10.87 -13.11 25.95
C LYS A 554 -11.46 -11.70 26.04
N THR A 555 -12.75 -11.61 26.37
CA THR A 555 -13.60 -10.41 26.29
C THR A 555 -12.99 -9.18 26.98
N GLN A 556 -12.61 -9.28 28.26
CA GLN A 556 -12.03 -8.17 29.02
C GLN A 556 -10.74 -7.63 28.37
N ARG A 557 -9.88 -8.53 27.88
CA ARG A 557 -8.63 -8.13 27.21
C ARG A 557 -8.91 -7.45 25.88
N ALA A 558 -9.86 -7.98 25.10
CA ALA A 558 -10.25 -7.38 23.83
C ALA A 558 -10.79 -5.95 24.02
N GLU A 559 -11.69 -5.75 24.98
CA GLU A 559 -12.26 -4.44 25.33
C GLU A 559 -11.17 -3.42 25.70
N GLN A 560 -10.24 -3.82 26.59
CA GLN A 560 -9.10 -2.96 26.96
C GLN A 560 -8.26 -2.58 25.74
N CYS A 561 -7.90 -3.55 24.89
CA CYS A 561 -7.11 -3.28 23.69
C CYS A 561 -7.84 -2.35 22.71
N TYR A 562 -9.16 -2.52 22.50
CA TYR A 562 -9.93 -1.62 21.65
C TYR A 562 -9.92 -0.18 22.17
N ARG A 563 -10.14 0.01 23.48
CA ARG A 563 -10.09 1.35 24.09
C ARG A 563 -8.71 1.98 23.97
N VAL A 564 -7.65 1.23 24.23
CA VAL A 564 -6.27 1.72 24.10
C VAL A 564 -5.97 2.07 22.65
N ALA A 565 -6.32 1.23 21.67
CA ALA A 565 -6.12 1.53 20.25
C ALA A 565 -6.85 2.82 19.83
N ALA A 566 -8.10 3.01 20.27
CA ALA A 566 -8.86 4.23 19.98
C ALA A 566 -8.27 5.46 20.69
N HIS A 567 -7.76 5.31 21.91
CA HIS A 567 -7.17 6.39 22.71
C HIS A 567 -5.81 6.84 22.16
N LEU A 568 -4.94 5.90 21.78
CA LEU A 568 -3.63 6.23 21.20
C LEU A 568 -3.76 7.13 19.97
N VAL A 569 -4.80 6.94 19.13
CA VAL A 569 -5.07 7.85 18.00
C VAL A 569 -5.53 9.24 18.46
N GLN A 570 -6.29 9.34 19.56
CA GLN A 570 -6.83 10.63 20.02
C GLN A 570 -5.76 11.54 20.59
N GLU A 571 -4.82 10.99 21.35
CA GLU A 571 -3.66 11.73 21.85
C GLU A 571 -2.75 12.16 20.71
N ASP A 572 -2.62 11.32 19.68
CA ASP A 572 -1.82 11.60 18.49
C ASP A 572 -2.47 12.56 17.48
N LYS A 573 -3.53 13.31 17.84
CA LYS A 573 -3.98 14.45 17.02
C LYS A 573 -2.86 15.47 16.75
N ALA A 574 -1.82 15.45 17.58
CA ALA A 574 -0.60 16.22 17.37
C ALA A 574 0.41 15.58 16.38
N ARG A 575 0.30 14.31 16.00
CA ARG A 575 1.18 13.67 15.00
C ARG A 575 0.43 13.49 13.69
N VAL A 576 0.87 14.22 12.66
CA VAL A 576 0.27 14.21 11.32
C VAL A 576 0.57 12.90 10.57
N ASP A 577 1.52 12.10 11.07
CA ASP A 577 2.04 10.92 10.36
C ASP A 577 1.40 9.60 10.81
N ALA A 578 0.31 9.61 11.59
CA ALA A 578 -0.36 8.38 12.02
C ALA A 578 -1.04 7.68 10.82
N VAL A 579 -0.38 6.65 10.28
CA VAL A 579 -0.69 5.92 9.02
C VAL A 579 -2.15 5.48 8.84
N ALA A 580 -2.93 5.34 9.92
CA ALA A 580 -4.32 4.90 9.83
C ALA A 580 -5.24 5.52 10.89
N GLY A 581 -4.93 6.74 11.38
CA GLY A 581 -5.55 7.32 12.57
C GLY A 581 -7.08 7.20 12.61
N ALA A 582 -7.80 7.85 11.69
CA ALA A 582 -9.26 7.85 11.70
C ALA A 582 -9.84 6.44 11.56
N TYR A 583 -9.38 5.67 10.57
CA TYR A 583 -9.86 4.31 10.31
C TYR A 583 -9.64 3.37 11.51
N VAL A 584 -8.43 3.31 12.08
CA VAL A 584 -8.10 2.45 13.23
C VAL A 584 -8.92 2.83 14.45
N ARG A 585 -9.11 4.13 14.70
CA ARG A 585 -9.96 4.59 15.80
C ARG A 585 -11.40 4.12 15.63
N VAL A 586 -11.99 4.31 14.44
CA VAL A 586 -13.37 3.89 14.18
C VAL A 586 -13.48 2.38 14.25
N ALA A 587 -12.58 1.63 13.61
CA ALA A 587 -12.54 0.18 13.68
C ALA A 587 -12.42 -0.35 15.12
N ALA A 588 -11.60 0.29 15.96
CA ALA A 588 -11.46 -0.09 17.36
C ALA A 588 -12.76 0.13 18.15
N ARG A 589 -13.40 1.30 17.98
CA ARG A 589 -14.68 1.60 18.65
C ARG A 589 -15.82 0.70 18.18
N VAL A 590 -15.84 0.36 16.88
CA VAL A 590 -16.79 -0.59 16.30
C VAL A 590 -16.58 -1.98 16.90
N GLY A 591 -15.32 -2.42 17.01
CA GLY A 591 -14.97 -3.68 17.65
C GLY A 591 -15.41 -3.75 19.12
N GLU A 592 -15.24 -2.66 19.86
CA GLU A 592 -15.72 -2.52 21.23
C GLU A 592 -17.26 -2.59 21.30
N ALA A 593 -17.97 -1.84 20.46
CA ALA A 593 -19.43 -1.85 20.43
C ALA A 593 -19.98 -3.25 20.11
N ALA A 594 -19.43 -3.91 19.08
CA ALA A 594 -19.82 -5.26 18.70
C ALA A 594 -19.57 -6.28 19.83
N LEU A 595 -18.42 -6.18 20.51
CA LEU A 595 -18.08 -7.03 21.65
C LEU A 595 -19.11 -6.87 22.79
N ARG A 596 -19.42 -5.63 23.19
CA ARG A 596 -20.37 -5.35 24.28
C ARG A 596 -21.78 -5.82 23.95
N ILE A 597 -22.25 -5.61 22.72
CA ILE A 597 -23.55 -6.14 22.25
C ILE A 597 -23.58 -7.67 22.35
N GLY A 598 -22.50 -8.34 21.93
CA GLY A 598 -22.36 -9.79 22.01
C GLY A 598 -22.40 -10.31 23.45
N VAL A 599 -21.66 -9.68 24.37
CA VAL A 599 -21.61 -10.05 25.79
C VAL A 599 -22.97 -9.83 26.47
N ALA A 600 -23.64 -8.71 26.20
CA ALA A 600 -24.98 -8.43 26.74
C ALA A 600 -25.97 -9.53 26.33
N SER A 601 -25.91 -9.98 25.08
CA SER A 601 -26.77 -11.06 24.58
C SER A 601 -26.56 -12.40 25.29
N GLN A 602 -25.32 -12.74 25.67
CA GLN A 602 -25.02 -13.99 26.39
C GLN A 602 -25.54 -14.00 27.83
N SER A 603 -25.60 -12.83 28.47
CA SER A 603 -26.09 -12.73 29.86
C SER A 603 -27.57 -13.13 29.98
N VAL A 604 -28.38 -12.81 28.96
CA VAL A 604 -29.81 -13.12 28.91
C VAL A 604 -30.04 -14.64 28.86
N ASP A 605 -29.26 -15.36 28.06
CA ASP A 605 -29.36 -16.82 27.91
C ASP A 605 -28.92 -17.58 29.18
N SER A 606 -28.03 -16.98 29.98
CA SER A 606 -27.48 -17.61 31.18
C SER A 606 -28.42 -17.57 32.39
N THR A 607 -29.47 -16.75 32.35
CA THR A 607 -30.48 -16.69 33.42
C THR A 607 -31.23 -18.02 33.43
N PRO A 608 -31.03 -18.90 34.44
CA PRO A 608 -31.70 -20.19 34.47
C PRO A 608 -33.20 -19.91 34.46
N ARG A 609 -33.90 -20.39 33.41
CA ARG A 609 -35.35 -20.50 33.41
C ARG A 609 -35.69 -21.38 34.61
N ASN A 610 -35.96 -20.75 35.75
CA ASN A 610 -36.39 -21.42 36.96
C ASN A 610 -37.61 -22.23 36.56
N SER A 611 -37.41 -23.55 36.45
CA SER A 611 -38.45 -24.55 36.29
C SER A 611 -39.17 -24.70 37.63
N SER A 612 -39.67 -23.59 38.18
CA SER A 612 -40.62 -23.57 39.30
C SER A 612 -41.97 -24.04 38.78
N GLY A 613 -42.05 -25.35 38.55
CA GLY A 613 -43.23 -26.11 38.13
C GLY A 613 -43.14 -27.54 38.65
N THR A 614 -42.51 -27.73 39.80
CA THR A 614 -42.68 -28.93 40.64
C THR A 614 -43.13 -28.42 42.01
N GLU A 615 -44.35 -27.87 42.07
CA GLU A 615 -45.07 -27.87 43.33
C GLU A 615 -45.54 -29.30 43.57
N ASP A 616 -45.11 -29.82 44.72
CA ASP A 616 -45.44 -31.10 45.30
C ASP A 616 -46.95 -31.36 45.27
N LEU A 617 -47.37 -32.30 44.42
CA LEU A 617 -48.65 -32.99 44.55
C LEU A 617 -48.52 -34.01 45.69
N THR A 618 -48.59 -33.54 46.93
CA THR A 618 -48.77 -34.43 48.09
C THR A 618 -50.09 -35.17 47.97
N LEU A 619 -49.98 -36.50 47.93
CA LEU A 619 -51.04 -37.49 48.07
C LEU A 619 -52.16 -37.06 49.04
N ALA A 620 -53.35 -36.85 48.51
CA ALA A 620 -54.60 -37.03 49.25
C ALA A 620 -55.51 -37.96 48.44
N THR A 621 -55.56 -39.22 48.90
CA THR A 621 -56.52 -40.23 48.50
C THR A 621 -57.96 -39.71 48.59
N ARG A 622 -58.68 -39.69 47.47
CA ARG A 622 -60.13 -39.77 47.50
C ARG A 622 -60.65 -40.56 46.30
N THR A 623 -61.26 -41.67 46.66
CA THR A 623 -62.04 -42.61 45.86
C THR A 623 -63.20 -41.92 45.14
N GLY A 624 -63.49 -42.38 43.93
CA GLY A 624 -64.87 -42.49 43.44
C GLY A 624 -65.17 -41.75 42.14
N GLU A 625 -65.71 -42.55 41.22
CA GLU A 625 -66.60 -42.21 40.11
C GLU A 625 -66.01 -41.94 38.72
N GLU A 626 -66.31 -42.92 37.87
CA GLU A 626 -66.26 -42.91 36.42
C GLU A 626 -67.10 -41.77 35.85
N THR A 627 -66.54 -41.04 34.89
CA THR A 627 -67.36 -40.48 33.81
C THR A 627 -66.53 -40.40 32.54
N VAL A 628 -67.01 -41.13 31.54
CA VAL A 628 -66.52 -41.18 30.17
C VAL A 628 -66.87 -39.85 29.49
N VAL A 629 -65.87 -39.04 29.14
CA VAL A 629 -66.00 -38.04 28.07
C VAL A 629 -64.71 -38.03 27.24
N SER A 630 -64.90 -38.37 25.97
CA SER A 630 -63.95 -38.27 24.88
C SER A 630 -63.75 -36.81 24.50
N GLU A 631 -62.58 -36.23 24.75
CA GLU A 631 -62.11 -35.02 24.05
C GLU A 631 -60.65 -35.18 23.64
N HIS A 632 -60.39 -34.94 22.35
CA HIS A 632 -59.06 -34.86 21.78
C HIS A 632 -58.25 -33.73 22.44
N PRO A 633 -57.01 -33.97 22.88
CA PRO A 633 -56.16 -32.89 23.34
C PRO A 633 -55.72 -32.06 22.13
N GLN A 634 -56.40 -30.94 21.88
CA GLN A 634 -55.78 -29.82 21.17
C GLN A 634 -54.64 -29.33 22.06
N VAL A 635 -53.43 -29.75 21.72
CA VAL A 635 -52.20 -29.15 22.26
C VAL A 635 -52.19 -27.71 21.78
N ASP A 636 -52.49 -26.79 22.68
CA ASP A 636 -52.44 -25.35 22.45
C ASP A 636 -50.97 -24.93 22.32
N VAL A 637 -50.40 -25.04 21.11
CA VAL A 637 -49.01 -24.63 20.77
C VAL A 637 -48.85 -23.09 20.77
N LYS A 638 -49.82 -22.32 21.29
CA LYS A 638 -49.81 -20.86 21.26
C LYS A 638 -49.02 -20.18 22.38
N ALA A 639 -48.54 -20.90 23.40
CA ALA A 639 -47.97 -20.28 24.60
C ALA A 639 -46.44 -20.02 24.56
N GLU A 640 -45.65 -20.67 23.69
CA GLU A 640 -44.17 -20.53 23.73
C GLU A 640 -43.59 -19.40 22.87
N ALA A 641 -44.39 -18.73 22.04
CA ALA A 641 -43.89 -17.68 21.15
C ALA A 641 -43.76 -16.29 21.81
N ALA A 642 -44.21 -16.13 23.06
CA ALA A 642 -44.39 -14.81 23.69
C ALA A 642 -43.25 -14.33 24.60
N ASP A 643 -42.22 -15.15 24.86
CA ASP A 643 -41.24 -14.83 25.92
C ASP A 643 -39.78 -14.73 25.42
N MET A 644 -39.57 -14.09 24.27
CA MET A 644 -38.26 -13.52 23.96
C MET A 644 -38.20 -12.11 24.55
N MET A 645 -37.76 -12.02 25.81
CA MET A 645 -37.42 -10.72 26.42
C MET A 645 -36.40 -10.01 25.52
N PRO A 646 -36.62 -8.74 25.14
CA PRO A 646 -35.67 -7.99 24.34
C PRO A 646 -34.33 -7.89 25.09
N VAL A 647 -33.22 -8.07 24.37
CA VAL A 647 -31.88 -7.88 24.95
C VAL A 647 -31.77 -6.41 25.39
N VAL A 648 -31.78 -6.19 26.70
CA VAL A 648 -31.65 -4.84 27.27
C VAL A 648 -30.17 -4.48 27.27
N LEU A 649 -29.75 -3.72 26.26
CA LEU A 649 -28.42 -3.12 26.23
C LEU A 649 -28.30 -2.03 27.31
N ASP A 650 -27.18 -1.99 28.01
CA ASP A 650 -26.90 -0.89 28.92
C ASP A 650 -26.79 0.45 28.16
N ALA A 651 -27.09 1.54 28.87
CA ALA A 651 -27.16 2.87 28.26
C ALA A 651 -25.82 3.32 27.64
N GLU A 652 -24.69 2.88 28.19
CA GLU A 652 -23.36 3.22 27.68
C GLU A 652 -23.09 2.49 26.35
N THR A 653 -23.38 1.20 26.28
CA THR A 653 -23.26 0.40 25.05
C THR A 653 -24.17 0.94 23.95
N LYS A 654 -25.43 1.28 24.26
CA LYS A 654 -26.34 1.89 23.27
C LYS A 654 -25.80 3.23 22.76
N ARG A 655 -25.27 4.09 23.65
CA ARG A 655 -24.65 5.38 23.28
C ARG A 655 -23.40 5.19 22.41
N LEU A 656 -22.53 4.24 22.76
CA LEU A 656 -21.33 3.93 21.99
C LEU A 656 -21.71 3.43 20.59
N ALA A 657 -22.64 2.48 20.51
CA ALA A 657 -23.10 1.88 19.26
C ALA A 657 -23.71 2.93 18.30
N VAL A 658 -24.55 3.83 18.80
CA VAL A 658 -25.10 4.94 18.00
C VAL A 658 -23.99 5.88 17.52
N ALA A 659 -23.01 6.20 18.37
CA ALA A 659 -21.90 7.05 17.98
C ALA A 659 -21.04 6.41 16.88
N VAL A 660 -20.76 5.11 16.96
CA VAL A 660 -19.94 4.43 15.93
C VAL A 660 -20.66 4.28 14.60
N VAL A 661 -21.99 4.11 14.59
CA VAL A 661 -22.78 4.12 13.34
C VAL A 661 -22.57 5.43 12.59
N LYS A 662 -22.57 6.57 13.30
CA LYS A 662 -22.26 7.88 12.72
C LYS A 662 -20.81 7.98 12.26
N ASP A 663 -19.87 7.52 13.08
CA ASP A 663 -18.43 7.60 12.77
C ASP A 663 -18.01 6.73 11.57
N CYS A 664 -18.71 5.64 11.29
CA CYS A 664 -18.45 4.76 10.15
C CYS A 664 -18.85 5.35 8.80
N TYR A 665 -19.72 6.35 8.79
CA TYR A 665 -20.20 6.96 7.56
C TYR A 665 -19.02 7.59 6.80
N GLY A 666 -18.84 7.22 5.52
CA GLY A 666 -17.74 7.74 4.70
C GLY A 666 -16.38 7.11 4.94
N MET A 667 -16.26 6.15 5.88
CA MET A 667 -15.00 5.46 6.22
C MET A 667 -14.71 4.24 5.34
N GLY A 668 -15.39 4.15 4.19
CA GLY A 668 -15.21 3.09 3.20
C GLY A 668 -16.25 1.97 3.30
N GLY A 669 -16.33 1.17 2.24
CA GLY A 669 -17.44 0.22 2.05
C GLY A 669 -17.53 -0.86 3.13
N ALA A 670 -16.40 -1.25 3.73
CA ALA A 670 -16.40 -2.23 4.82
C ALA A 670 -16.96 -1.66 6.13
N LEU A 671 -16.54 -0.47 6.55
CA LEU A 671 -17.03 0.14 7.80
C LEU A 671 -18.48 0.60 7.67
N GLU A 672 -18.90 1.05 6.49
CA GLU A 672 -20.31 1.35 6.19
C GLU A 672 -21.19 0.08 6.22
N ALA A 673 -20.71 -1.04 5.67
CA ALA A 673 -21.43 -2.31 5.80
C ALA A 673 -21.54 -2.74 7.28
N ILE A 674 -20.47 -2.57 8.06
CA ILE A 674 -20.48 -2.91 9.49
C ILE A 674 -21.40 -1.96 10.28
N SER A 675 -21.47 -0.67 9.94
CA SER A 675 -22.40 0.25 10.63
C SER A 675 -23.84 -0.17 10.44
N LYS A 676 -24.19 -0.69 9.25
CA LYS A 676 -25.51 -1.26 8.97
C LYS A 676 -25.79 -2.54 9.77
N VAL A 677 -24.77 -3.36 10.03
CA VAL A 677 -24.87 -4.50 10.97
C VAL A 677 -25.15 -4.00 12.39
N ILE A 678 -24.40 -3.02 12.89
CA ILE A 678 -24.63 -2.46 14.23
C ILE A 678 -26.00 -1.80 14.34
N GLU A 679 -26.43 -1.04 13.32
CA GLU A 679 -27.77 -0.45 13.23
C GLU A 679 -28.87 -1.51 13.32
N SER A 680 -28.67 -2.66 12.67
CA SER A 680 -29.61 -3.79 12.74
C SER A 680 -29.73 -4.37 14.16
N CYS A 681 -28.65 -4.42 14.92
CA CYS A 681 -28.62 -4.90 16.31
C CYS A 681 -29.24 -3.91 17.30
N LEU A 682 -29.27 -2.62 16.96
CA LEU A 682 -29.90 -1.57 17.76
C LEU A 682 -31.39 -1.41 17.48
N SER A 683 -31.89 -2.01 16.40
CA SER A 683 -33.27 -1.86 15.98
C SER A 683 -34.19 -2.78 16.78
N GLU A 684 -35.22 -2.18 17.39
CA GLU A 684 -36.30 -2.92 18.06
C GLU A 684 -37.32 -3.48 17.04
N GLU A 685 -37.32 -2.96 15.80
CA GLU A 685 -38.22 -3.36 14.73
C GLU A 685 -37.56 -4.38 13.79
N ILE A 686 -38.14 -5.58 13.69
CA ILE A 686 -37.62 -6.67 12.86
C ILE A 686 -37.49 -6.25 11.39
N LEU A 687 -38.42 -5.45 10.85
CA LEU A 687 -38.39 -5.02 9.45
C LEU A 687 -37.21 -4.08 9.17
N LYS A 688 -36.98 -3.10 10.04
CA LYS A 688 -35.88 -2.15 9.93
C LYS A 688 -34.51 -2.83 10.15
N SER A 689 -34.46 -3.80 11.05
CA SER A 689 -33.27 -4.67 11.23
C SER A 689 -32.95 -5.45 9.94
N LYS A 690 -33.95 -6.08 9.32
CA LYS A 690 -33.79 -6.80 8.03
C LYS A 690 -33.36 -5.89 6.88
N GLU A 691 -33.95 -4.70 6.78
CA GLU A 691 -33.56 -3.71 5.78
C GLU A 691 -32.09 -3.30 5.95
N SER A 692 -31.66 -2.99 7.17
CA SER A 692 -30.27 -2.66 7.47
C SER A 692 -29.31 -3.80 7.12
N LEU A 693 -29.66 -5.06 7.43
CA LEU A 693 -28.83 -6.22 7.05
C LEU A 693 -28.78 -6.44 5.52
N ARG A 694 -29.86 -6.14 4.80
CA ARG A 694 -29.89 -6.20 3.33
C ARG A 694 -28.96 -5.16 2.71
N ASP A 695 -28.95 -3.95 3.25
CA ASP A 695 -28.03 -2.88 2.83
C ASP A 695 -26.59 -3.30 3.10
N ALA A 696 -26.31 -3.81 4.31
CA ALA A 696 -25.00 -4.35 4.66
C ALA A 696 -24.54 -5.44 3.69
N LEU A 697 -25.45 -6.38 3.33
CA LEU A 697 -25.14 -7.46 2.40
C LEU A 697 -24.84 -6.94 1.00
N THR A 698 -25.54 -5.89 0.56
CA THR A 698 -25.33 -5.24 -0.74
C THR A 698 -23.94 -4.60 -0.79
N LEU A 699 -23.58 -3.84 0.24
CA LEU A 699 -22.26 -3.21 0.38
C LEU A 699 -21.14 -4.25 0.43
N ALA A 700 -21.28 -5.29 1.28
CA ALA A 700 -20.28 -6.35 1.40
C ALA A 700 -20.15 -7.18 0.11
N SER A 701 -21.24 -7.38 -0.64
CA SER A 701 -21.22 -8.06 -1.95
C SER A 701 -20.54 -7.24 -3.03
N SER A 702 -20.79 -5.92 -3.07
CA SER A 702 -20.07 -4.99 -3.95
C SER A 702 -18.56 -4.97 -3.66
N ALA A 703 -18.20 -5.04 -2.38
CA ALA A 703 -16.81 -5.08 -1.92
C ALA A 703 -16.16 -6.46 -2.10
N GLN A 704 -16.92 -7.48 -2.48
CA GLN A 704 -16.49 -8.89 -2.46
C GLN A 704 -15.87 -9.30 -1.10
N ASP A 705 -16.34 -8.71 0.00
CA ASP A 705 -15.90 -9.06 1.35
C ASP A 705 -16.64 -10.31 1.81
N ASN A 706 -16.12 -11.46 1.41
CA ASN A 706 -16.76 -12.74 1.70
C ASN A 706 -16.74 -13.11 3.20
N TYR A 707 -15.83 -12.53 3.98
CA TYR A 707 -15.84 -12.71 5.43
C TYR A 707 -17.04 -11.99 6.04
N LEU A 708 -17.22 -10.70 5.74
CA LEU A 708 -18.35 -9.93 6.24
C LEU A 708 -19.69 -10.44 5.71
N ARG A 709 -19.75 -10.84 4.43
CA ARG A 709 -20.95 -11.47 3.84
C ARG A 709 -21.37 -12.71 4.60
N ALA A 710 -20.43 -13.57 5.02
CA ALA A 710 -20.77 -14.77 5.79
C ALA A 710 -21.46 -14.40 7.11
N VAL A 711 -20.92 -13.43 7.85
CA VAL A 711 -21.52 -12.95 9.11
C VAL A 711 -22.91 -12.37 8.88
N ILE A 712 -23.08 -11.53 7.86
CA ILE A 712 -24.39 -10.92 7.54
C ILE A 712 -25.41 -12.01 7.15
N LEU A 713 -25.03 -12.99 6.34
CA LEU A 713 -25.91 -14.10 5.96
C LEU A 713 -26.35 -14.92 7.18
N ALA A 714 -25.46 -15.14 8.15
CA ALA A 714 -25.80 -15.81 9.40
C ALA A 714 -26.85 -15.03 10.21
N LEU A 715 -26.67 -13.71 10.34
CA LEU A 715 -27.64 -12.83 11.04
C LEU A 715 -29.00 -12.80 10.32
N VAL A 716 -29.00 -12.66 8.99
CA VAL A 716 -30.24 -12.68 8.19
C VAL A 716 -30.95 -14.04 8.33
N ALA A 717 -30.21 -15.15 8.26
CA ALA A 717 -30.77 -16.48 8.42
C ALA A 717 -31.44 -16.68 9.79
N ALA A 718 -30.87 -16.12 10.86
CA ALA A 718 -31.46 -16.17 12.19
C ALA A 718 -32.87 -15.55 12.21
N HIS A 719 -33.09 -14.41 11.53
CA HIS A 719 -34.41 -13.79 11.42
C HIS A 719 -35.43 -14.59 10.59
N TYR A 720 -34.97 -15.46 9.70
CA TYR A 720 -35.83 -16.30 8.86
C TYR A 720 -36.04 -17.71 9.42
N LEU A 721 -35.28 -18.13 10.43
CA LEU A 721 -35.26 -19.50 10.94
C LEU A 721 -36.65 -20.03 11.35
N HIS A 722 -37.50 -19.15 11.88
CA HIS A 722 -38.86 -19.49 12.34
C HIS A 722 -39.97 -19.10 11.36
N THR A 723 -39.68 -18.23 10.39
CA THR A 723 -40.70 -17.66 9.49
C THR A 723 -40.63 -18.22 8.07
N ALA A 724 -39.42 -18.50 7.56
CA ALA A 724 -39.19 -19.04 6.22
C ALA A 724 -38.00 -20.01 6.25
N GLY A 725 -38.23 -21.19 6.84
CA GLY A 725 -37.16 -22.17 7.09
C GLY A 725 -36.39 -22.60 5.82
N THR A 726 -37.05 -22.72 4.66
CA THR A 726 -36.35 -23.05 3.40
C THR A 726 -35.36 -21.96 2.99
N HIS A 727 -35.78 -20.69 3.03
CA HIS A 727 -34.91 -19.56 2.73
C HIS A 727 -33.73 -19.45 3.72
N ALA A 728 -34.00 -19.64 5.02
CA ALA A 728 -32.94 -19.70 6.03
C ALA A 728 -31.94 -20.83 5.76
N GLN A 729 -32.41 -21.99 5.27
CA GLN A 729 -31.54 -23.11 4.91
C GLN A 729 -30.57 -22.75 3.78
N ASP A 730 -31.04 -22.03 2.77
CA ASP A 730 -30.23 -21.63 1.61
C ASP A 730 -29.18 -20.57 2.00
N LEU A 731 -29.58 -19.61 2.85
CA LEU A 731 -28.67 -18.60 3.41
C LEU A 731 -27.57 -19.24 4.27
N LEU A 732 -27.94 -20.16 5.17
CA LEU A 732 -26.97 -20.92 5.98
C LEU A 732 -26.07 -21.80 5.13
N GLY A 733 -26.59 -22.38 4.05
CA GLY A 733 -25.80 -23.18 3.11
C GLY A 733 -24.74 -22.35 2.40
N THR A 734 -25.11 -21.15 1.95
CA THR A 734 -24.18 -20.18 1.35
C THR A 734 -23.15 -19.71 2.38
N CYS A 735 -23.60 -19.41 3.60
CA CYS A 735 -22.72 -19.03 4.71
C CYS A 735 -21.68 -20.12 4.99
N GLU A 736 -22.09 -21.38 5.17
CA GLU A 736 -21.19 -22.51 5.42
C GLU A 736 -20.14 -22.67 4.30
N GLN A 737 -20.51 -22.46 3.03
CA GLN A 737 -19.56 -22.51 1.92
C GLN A 737 -18.48 -21.42 2.02
N LEU A 738 -18.86 -20.19 2.35
CA LEU A 738 -17.91 -19.08 2.52
C LEU A 738 -16.98 -19.35 3.72
N VAL A 739 -17.55 -19.77 4.85
CA VAL A 739 -16.80 -19.97 6.10
C VAL A 739 -15.88 -21.18 6.01
N ALA A 740 -16.32 -22.29 5.38
CA ALA A 740 -15.45 -23.41 5.06
C ALA A 740 -14.30 -23.00 4.13
N GLY A 741 -14.54 -22.05 3.22
CA GLY A 741 -13.52 -21.47 2.34
C GLY A 741 -12.45 -20.66 3.07
N LEU A 742 -12.76 -20.02 4.20
CA LEU A 742 -11.78 -19.34 5.06
C LEU A 742 -10.80 -20.31 5.72
N GLY A 743 -11.18 -21.59 5.85
CA GLY A 743 -10.37 -22.63 6.47
C GLY A 743 -9.79 -23.66 5.54
N ALA A 744 -10.13 -23.62 4.25
CA ALA A 744 -9.92 -24.77 3.38
C ALA A 744 -8.44 -25.17 3.33
N ALA A 745 -8.10 -26.33 3.90
CA ALA A 745 -6.79 -26.93 3.75
C ALA A 745 -6.50 -27.02 2.26
N GLY A 746 -5.28 -26.67 1.87
CA GLY A 746 -4.76 -27.00 0.56
C GLY A 746 -4.65 -28.52 0.45
N ASN A 747 -5.75 -29.22 0.13
CA ASN A 747 -5.68 -30.58 -0.33
C ASN A 747 -4.84 -30.53 -1.60
N SER A 748 -3.54 -30.83 -1.48
CA SER A 748 -2.70 -31.10 -2.62
C SER A 748 -3.44 -32.20 -3.36
N LYS A 749 -3.91 -31.88 -4.59
CA LYS A 749 -4.43 -32.93 -5.46
C LYS A 749 -3.29 -33.93 -5.56
N ARG A 750 -3.41 -35.07 -4.86
CA ARG A 750 -2.57 -36.23 -5.09
C ARG A 750 -2.53 -36.40 -6.60
N LYS A 751 -1.35 -36.30 -7.20
CA LYS A 751 -1.18 -36.71 -8.59
C LYS A 751 -1.52 -38.18 -8.61
N VAL A 752 -2.70 -38.50 -9.11
CA VAL A 752 -3.14 -39.86 -9.42
C VAL A 752 -2.12 -40.41 -10.42
N GLY A 753 -1.21 -41.25 -9.98
CA GLY A 753 -0.14 -41.75 -10.86
C GLY A 753 1.03 -42.46 -10.19
N ASP A 754 1.12 -42.55 -8.86
CA ASP A 754 2.19 -43.30 -8.18
C ASP A 754 1.60 -44.35 -7.23
N PRO A 755 1.24 -45.55 -7.72
CA PRO A 755 0.53 -46.58 -6.96
C PRO A 755 1.36 -47.19 -5.82
N ASP A 756 2.69 -47.03 -5.80
CA ASP A 756 3.56 -47.60 -4.76
C ASP A 756 3.76 -46.68 -3.54
N ARG A 757 3.43 -45.38 -3.65
CA ARG A 757 3.53 -44.44 -2.52
C ARG A 757 2.28 -44.39 -1.63
N ASP A 758 1.21 -45.07 -2.04
CA ASP A 758 -0.10 -45.05 -1.36
C ASP A 758 -0.15 -45.90 -0.07
N LYS A 759 0.76 -46.87 0.13
CA LYS A 759 0.77 -47.69 1.36
C LYS A 759 1.58 -47.11 2.51
N ALA A 760 2.67 -46.38 2.25
CA ALA A 760 3.52 -45.83 3.31
C ALA A 760 3.05 -44.46 3.84
N GLN A 761 2.24 -43.72 3.09
CA GLN A 761 1.74 -42.39 3.49
C GLN A 761 0.28 -42.37 3.99
N MET A 762 -0.36 -43.53 4.10
CA MET A 762 -1.71 -43.62 4.65
C MET A 762 -1.74 -43.46 6.18
N GLU A 763 -0.62 -43.74 6.87
CA GLU A 763 -0.53 -43.65 8.34
C GLU A 763 0.01 -42.31 8.88
N GLN A 764 0.54 -41.44 8.02
CA GLN A 764 1.14 -40.16 8.43
C GLN A 764 0.51 -38.94 7.76
N LYS A 765 -0.75 -39.04 7.33
CA LYS A 765 -1.53 -37.86 7.01
C LYS A 765 -1.89 -37.19 8.33
N VAL A 766 -0.96 -36.38 8.85
CA VAL A 766 -1.26 -35.37 9.87
C VAL A 766 -2.40 -34.56 9.29
N GLU A 767 -3.60 -34.87 9.74
CA GLU A 767 -4.83 -34.17 9.45
C GLU A 767 -4.62 -32.79 10.07
N THR A 768 -4.02 -31.88 9.30
CA THR A 768 -3.98 -30.48 9.67
C THR A 768 -5.44 -30.04 9.67
N ASP A 769 -6.06 -30.12 10.86
CA ASP A 769 -7.42 -29.74 11.23
C ASP A 769 -7.63 -28.24 10.94
N SER A 770 -7.54 -27.81 9.69
CA SER A 770 -7.85 -26.44 9.32
C SER A 770 -9.37 -26.29 9.26
N VAL A 771 -9.96 -26.19 10.45
CA VAL A 771 -11.41 -26.14 10.66
C VAL A 771 -12.02 -24.86 10.07
N GLY A 772 -11.19 -23.85 9.77
CA GLY A 772 -11.61 -22.53 9.35
C GLY A 772 -12.06 -21.69 10.52
N ASN A 773 -13.00 -20.77 10.28
CA ASN A 773 -13.64 -20.02 11.35
C ASN A 773 -14.60 -20.97 12.10
N GLY A 774 -14.01 -21.76 13.00
CA GLY A 774 -14.67 -22.80 13.79
C GLY A 774 -15.90 -22.30 14.56
N PRO A 775 -15.83 -21.15 15.26
CA PRO A 775 -16.97 -20.62 16.00
C PRO A 775 -18.20 -20.38 15.12
N LEU A 776 -18.02 -19.70 13.98
CA LEU A 776 -19.14 -19.41 13.08
C LEU A 776 -19.70 -20.69 12.44
N ARG A 777 -18.85 -21.64 12.05
CA ARG A 777 -19.30 -22.95 11.52
C ARG A 777 -20.06 -23.76 12.56
N LEU A 778 -19.62 -23.75 13.81
CA LEU A 778 -20.31 -24.43 14.90
C LEU A 778 -21.73 -23.87 15.06
N TRP A 779 -21.86 -22.53 15.10
CA TRP A 779 -23.16 -21.87 15.19
C TRP A 779 -24.07 -22.22 14.01
N ILE A 780 -23.55 -22.18 12.76
CA ILE A 780 -24.30 -22.58 11.56
C ILE A 780 -24.76 -24.04 11.66
N GLY A 781 -23.87 -24.92 12.09
CA GLY A 781 -24.16 -26.33 12.28
C GLY A 781 -25.23 -26.61 13.34
N GLU A 782 -25.26 -25.81 14.41
CA GLU A 782 -26.32 -25.87 15.43
C GLU A 782 -27.67 -25.44 14.87
N ARG A 783 -27.71 -24.39 14.04
CA ARG A 783 -28.94 -23.97 13.35
C ARG A 783 -29.43 -25.03 12.36
N PHE A 784 -28.54 -25.68 11.60
CA PHE A 784 -28.92 -26.81 10.76
C PHE A 784 -29.48 -27.99 11.55
N LEU A 785 -28.85 -28.31 12.68
CA LEU A 785 -29.31 -29.38 13.58
C LEU A 785 -30.74 -29.09 14.08
N GLU A 786 -30.99 -27.86 14.51
CA GLU A 786 -32.31 -27.39 14.94
C GLU A 786 -33.36 -27.54 13.82
N MET A 787 -33.04 -27.09 12.60
CA MET A 787 -33.94 -27.22 11.45
C MET A 787 -34.22 -28.67 11.07
N TYR A 788 -33.21 -29.55 11.11
CA TYR A 788 -33.40 -30.97 10.80
C TYR A 788 -34.25 -31.69 11.84
N LYS A 789 -34.13 -31.33 13.12
CA LYS A 789 -35.01 -31.83 14.18
C LYS A 789 -36.46 -31.38 13.95
N ARG A 790 -36.68 -30.08 13.70
CA ARG A 790 -38.02 -29.53 13.40
C ARG A 790 -38.67 -30.18 12.17
N ALA A 791 -37.88 -30.53 11.16
CA ALA A 791 -38.35 -31.16 9.94
C ALA A 791 -38.49 -32.70 10.02
N GLY A 792 -38.25 -33.33 11.18
CA GLY A 792 -38.31 -34.79 11.35
C GLY A 792 -37.24 -35.56 10.56
N LYS A 793 -36.10 -34.94 10.26
CA LYS A 793 -35.00 -35.53 9.46
C LYS A 793 -33.92 -36.12 10.36
N ASP A 794 -34.27 -37.07 11.22
CA ASP A 794 -33.41 -37.60 12.29
C ASP A 794 -32.03 -38.09 11.82
N LYS A 795 -31.98 -38.78 10.67
CA LYS A 795 -30.71 -39.24 10.08
C LYS A 795 -29.75 -38.09 9.76
N LYS A 796 -30.28 -36.95 9.27
CA LYS A 796 -29.47 -35.76 8.98
C LYS A 796 -29.10 -35.03 10.27
N ALA A 797 -30.03 -34.93 11.21
CA ALA A 797 -29.77 -34.37 12.54
C ALA A 797 -28.64 -35.11 13.26
N LEU A 798 -28.63 -36.44 13.26
CA LEU A 798 -27.58 -37.25 13.89
C LEU A 798 -26.20 -37.02 13.24
N ARG A 799 -26.15 -36.94 11.90
CA ARG A 799 -24.92 -36.59 11.17
C ARG A 799 -24.43 -35.19 11.51
N GLN A 800 -25.33 -34.20 11.56
CA GLN A 800 -24.98 -32.83 11.90
C GLN A 800 -24.50 -32.72 13.35
N ALA A 801 -25.11 -33.44 14.29
CA ALA A 801 -24.68 -33.49 15.68
C ALA A 801 -23.25 -34.04 15.83
N ALA A 802 -22.91 -35.09 15.07
CA ALA A 802 -21.54 -35.61 15.01
C ALA A 802 -20.56 -34.58 14.44
N ALA A 803 -20.92 -33.88 13.35
CA ALA A 803 -20.10 -32.81 12.79
C ALA A 803 -19.90 -31.65 13.78
N ASN A 804 -20.95 -31.22 14.47
CA ASN A 804 -20.89 -30.17 15.48
C ASN A 804 -20.00 -30.57 16.66
N LYS A 805 -19.96 -31.86 17.03
CA LYS A 805 -19.04 -32.36 18.08
C LYS A 805 -17.58 -32.13 17.68
N HIS A 806 -17.21 -32.39 16.42
CA HIS A 806 -15.86 -32.11 15.92
C HIS A 806 -15.56 -30.61 15.86
N LEU A 807 -16.51 -29.80 15.38
CA LEU A 807 -16.36 -28.34 15.37
C LEU A 807 -16.19 -27.77 16.79
N LYS A 808 -16.94 -28.28 17.76
CA LYS A 808 -16.82 -27.91 19.16
C LYS A 808 -15.44 -28.24 19.72
N GLN A 809 -14.93 -29.45 19.47
CA GLN A 809 -13.55 -29.81 19.86
C GLN A 809 -12.51 -28.87 19.24
N ALA A 810 -12.71 -28.45 17.99
CA ALA A 810 -11.81 -27.50 17.34
C ALA A 810 -11.90 -26.10 17.96
N VAL A 811 -13.10 -25.62 18.29
CA VAL A 811 -13.30 -24.35 19.00
C VAL A 811 -12.67 -24.39 20.40
N ASP A 812 -12.83 -25.50 21.12
CA ASP A 812 -12.23 -25.71 22.44
C ASP A 812 -10.69 -25.75 22.37
N LYS A 813 -10.12 -26.33 21.29
CA LYS A 813 -8.67 -26.24 21.02
C LYS A 813 -8.27 -24.78 20.75
N LEU A 814 -9.05 -24.03 19.97
CA LEU A 814 -8.75 -22.62 19.66
C LEU A 814 -8.76 -21.73 20.90
N SER A 815 -9.70 -21.95 21.84
CA SER A 815 -9.78 -21.18 23.08
C SER A 815 -8.66 -21.47 24.08
N SER A 816 -7.89 -22.55 23.88
CA SER A 816 -6.74 -22.91 24.72
C SER A 816 -5.46 -22.10 24.44
N PHE A 817 -5.39 -21.39 23.30
CA PHE A 817 -4.34 -20.42 22.97
C PHE A 817 -4.59 -19.09 23.70
#